data_AF-A0A929VZ98-F1
#
_entry.id   AF-A0A929VZ98-F1
#
_cell.length_a   1.000
_cell.length_b   1.000
_cell.length_c   1.000
_cell.angle_alpha   90.00
_cell.angle_beta   90.00
_cell.angle_gamma   90.00
#
_symmetry.space_group_name_H-M   'P 1'
#
loop_
_entity.id
_entity.type
_entity.pdbx_description
1 polymer ?
#
loop_
_entity_poly.entity_id
_entity_poly.type
_entity_poly.pdbx_seq_one_letter_code
_entity_poly.pdbx_strand_id
1 'polypeptide(L)'
;MRPFGITVLLLLLICACTHREKRYVVGISQCSDDAWRDKLNTELRVGARYYGDIDLHIASASDNDQTQVRQINHFIDEGVDLLIISPNQVSTICPAIERARKKGIPVVLFDRKTNTDNYTAYMGADNYGIGRMMGNYVASRLKGKGRIVEIKGLRGSSPAIERHRGFLDAIARYPELHIVTACYADWAREKATVRMDSLLREVEHIDCVFGHNDEMAQGAREAMVRAGRDSSVLYVGIDGLPSKGGGLEAVYANRLSASCIYPTRGDLLLELARNILEKKPYKKENELPAALVTSENATLFYMQGIELKRQYQRLESLSNDVEEKVTQYNNQKILLVLFVVIFLLVVGGGVLMLRYYRLKHRLAEEAANAKLRFFTNVSHEFRTPLTLIADPIDRLRESEHLDGRDRQLMDVAHRNVKILLHLINEILDLRKVQNGAISLQWSRFDCVAYLRLWMTGFRSWAERINVNLCLEAPEHYEMTADLAKVEHIFYNLLSNALKFTPEGGTVTIALRPLSTGAELAITDTGEGIDEEKLPHIFDRFFQASDNTSGGAGVGLAIVKAYAEAQGGTVHAASHPGKGSTFTVFLPARQEEAPEVPAAALPLEAEVSAIAEVYRVGESGGMEDKLLVERLINPENGGAKPQVLVVDDNQEVREYVAQLLLPYYDVWMAPDGEVAWNETLKRMPDLVVSDVAMPKVDGLELCKRIKTSEITGHIPVLLLTANALDDDQRIEGYEYGAEAYVTKPFNGKVLLSRIENLLTTRRLLKGHFAGNEVEEVQASNADAQFMEKFKAAVRAKLANTELNVEELGADLGMSRVQLYRKVKALTGLSPVELIRMTRLKRAELLLQQGGKTVSEVAYEVGFSSPSYFSKCFRDYFGCSPGTKMRPS
;
A
#
# COMPACT_ATOMS: atom_id res chain seq x y z
N MET A 1 5.05 -4.52 18.25
CA MET A 1 6.24 -3.97 18.93
C MET A 1 6.19 -2.46 18.84
N ARG A 2 6.20 -1.75 19.98
CA ARG A 2 5.82 -0.33 20.06
C ARG A 2 6.90 0.56 19.40
N PRO A 3 6.51 1.56 18.57
CA PRO A 3 7.43 2.52 17.95
C PRO A 3 8.24 3.32 18.98
N PHE A 4 7.74 3.43 20.21
CA PHE A 4 8.39 4.10 21.33
C PHE A 4 9.75 3.51 21.71
N GLY A 5 9.93 2.18 21.57
CA GLY A 5 11.20 1.52 21.92
C GLY A 5 12.34 1.89 20.98
N ILE A 6 12.04 2.11 19.69
CA ILE A 6 13.05 2.43 18.67
C ILE A 6 13.50 3.89 18.80
N THR A 7 12.57 4.81 19.11
CA THR A 7 12.88 6.22 19.31
C THR A 7 13.75 6.45 20.54
N VAL A 8 13.47 5.73 21.63
CA VAL A 8 14.26 5.79 22.87
C VAL A 8 15.66 5.19 22.66
N LEU A 9 15.78 4.10 21.90
CA LEU A 9 17.08 3.50 21.59
C LEU A 9 17.96 4.42 20.72
N LEU A 10 17.36 5.13 19.75
CA LEU A 10 18.05 6.12 18.91
C LEU A 10 18.52 7.35 19.71
N LEU A 11 17.69 7.84 20.64
CA LEU A 11 18.06 8.95 21.55
C LEU A 11 19.20 8.56 22.50
N LEU A 12 19.19 7.32 23.00
CA LEU A 12 20.25 6.78 23.85
C LEU A 12 21.58 6.60 23.09
N LEU A 13 21.54 6.22 21.81
CA LEU A 13 22.73 6.11 20.94
C LEU A 13 23.34 7.48 20.59
N ILE A 14 22.55 8.56 20.57
CA ILE A 14 23.05 9.93 20.33
C ILE A 14 23.67 10.54 21.60
N CYS A 15 23.18 10.16 22.80
CA CYS A 15 23.74 10.65 24.07
C CYS A 15 24.97 9.86 24.55
N ALA A 16 25.15 8.62 24.10
CA ALA A 16 26.24 7.76 24.54
C ALA A 16 27.52 7.97 23.71
N CYS A 17 28.12 9.17 23.76
CA CYS A 17 29.55 9.41 23.52
C CYS A 17 29.89 10.90 23.66
N THR A 18 30.12 11.37 24.89
CA THR A 18 31.06 12.48 25.13
C THR A 18 31.76 12.24 26.47
N HIS A 19 32.78 11.38 26.45
CA HIS A 19 33.80 11.42 27.50
C HIS A 19 34.55 12.75 27.29
N ARG A 20 34.17 13.82 27.99
CA ARG A 20 34.95 15.06 28.00
C ARG A 20 36.22 14.78 28.79
N GLU A 21 37.37 14.71 28.11
CA GLU A 21 38.67 14.81 28.76
C GLU A 21 38.73 16.13 29.55
N LYS A 22 39.36 16.10 30.73
CA LYS A 22 39.52 17.29 31.56
C LYS A 22 40.41 18.28 30.80
N ARG A 23 39.90 19.48 30.55
CA ARG A 23 40.61 20.56 29.87
C ARG A 23 41.11 21.54 30.92
N TYR A 24 42.41 21.78 30.95
CA TYR A 24 43.07 22.70 31.86
C TYR A 24 43.23 24.08 31.20
N VAL A 25 43.07 25.15 31.96
CA VAL A 25 43.32 26.52 31.52
C VAL A 25 44.59 27.03 32.18
N VAL A 26 45.58 27.42 31.38
CA VAL A 26 46.85 27.98 31.86
C VAL A 26 46.95 29.45 31.46
N GLY A 27 46.98 30.33 32.45
CA GLY A 27 47.22 31.76 32.25
C GLY A 27 48.72 32.07 32.17
N ILE A 28 49.15 32.79 31.14
CA ILE A 28 50.54 33.16 30.91
C ILE A 28 50.65 34.69 30.91
N SER A 29 51.34 35.24 31.91
CA SER A 29 51.62 36.68 32.02
C SER A 29 53.08 36.97 31.63
N GLN A 30 53.27 37.48 30.41
CA GLN A 30 54.56 37.94 29.90
C GLN A 30 54.85 39.38 30.37
N CYS A 31 56.12 39.72 30.56
CA CYS A 31 56.53 41.09 30.90
C CYS A 31 56.57 42.03 29.70
N SER A 32 56.95 41.52 28.51
CA SER A 32 57.28 42.31 27.32
C SER A 32 56.77 41.64 26.05
N ASP A 33 56.76 42.41 24.96
CA ASP A 33 56.50 41.95 23.60
C ASP A 33 57.76 42.13 22.75
N ASP A 34 58.45 41.04 22.46
CA ASP A 34 59.69 41.04 21.70
C ASP A 34 59.88 39.71 20.97
N ALA A 35 60.85 39.64 20.06
CA ALA A 35 61.08 38.45 19.24
C ALA A 35 61.43 37.19 20.07
N TRP A 36 61.96 37.37 21.29
CA TRP A 36 62.26 36.26 22.20
C TRP A 36 60.96 35.72 22.81
N ARG A 37 60.07 36.62 23.25
CA ARG A 37 58.73 36.29 23.76
C ARG A 37 57.83 35.69 22.69
N ASP A 38 57.92 36.16 21.45
CA ASP A 38 57.20 35.59 20.32
C ASP A 38 57.59 34.13 20.09
N LYS A 39 58.90 33.83 20.10
CA LYS A 39 59.40 32.46 19.98
C LYS A 39 58.86 31.56 21.09
N LEU A 40 58.93 32.01 22.35
CA LEU A 40 58.38 31.29 23.50
C LEU A 40 56.88 31.04 23.35
N ASN A 41 56.11 32.07 22.97
CA ASN A 41 54.67 31.97 22.80
C ASN A 41 54.30 31.00 21.67
N THR A 42 55.06 30.96 20.58
CA THR A 42 54.90 29.95 19.52
C THR A 42 55.16 28.54 20.04
N GLU A 43 56.25 28.33 20.78
CA GLU A 43 56.56 27.02 21.37
C GLU A 43 55.46 26.54 22.32
N LEU A 44 54.94 27.43 23.17
CA LEU A 44 53.84 27.13 24.09
C LEU A 44 52.56 26.76 23.33
N ARG A 45 52.18 27.51 22.29
CA ARG A 45 51.00 27.20 21.47
C ARG A 45 51.12 25.85 20.76
N VAL A 46 52.28 25.55 20.20
CA VAL A 46 52.55 24.25 19.56
C VAL A 46 52.48 23.12 20.59
N GLY A 47 53.07 23.31 21.78
CA GLY A 47 53.00 22.35 22.88
C GLY A 47 51.57 22.09 23.37
N ALA A 48 50.74 23.14 23.49
CA ALA A 48 49.35 23.01 23.94
C ALA A 48 48.51 22.19 22.97
N ARG A 49 48.71 22.41 21.65
CA ARG A 49 48.07 21.60 20.61
C ARG A 49 48.52 20.14 20.64
N TYR A 50 49.78 19.88 20.97
CA TYR A 50 50.30 18.51 21.11
C TYR A 50 49.62 17.75 22.27
N TYR A 51 49.40 18.41 23.40
CA TYR A 51 48.74 17.78 24.55
C TYR A 51 47.22 17.66 24.38
N GLY A 52 46.59 18.62 23.70
CA GLY A 52 45.16 18.58 23.35
C GLY A 52 44.20 18.87 24.51
N ASP A 53 44.69 18.89 25.75
CA ASP A 53 43.94 19.08 26.99
C ASP A 53 44.27 20.39 27.72
N ILE A 54 45.11 21.27 27.13
CA ILE A 54 45.51 22.54 27.73
C ILE A 54 45.10 23.73 26.83
N ASP A 55 44.33 24.65 27.40
CA ASP A 55 44.03 25.95 26.81
C ASP A 55 44.97 27.02 27.38
N LEU A 56 45.57 27.82 26.50
CA LEU A 56 46.51 28.87 26.88
C LEU A 56 45.89 30.25 26.74
N HIS A 57 45.89 31.02 27.83
CA HIS A 57 45.53 32.44 27.82
C HIS A 57 46.81 33.28 28.02
N ILE A 58 47.30 33.90 26.95
CA ILE A 58 48.56 34.67 26.98
C ILE A 58 48.26 36.17 26.99
N ALA A 59 48.84 36.89 27.95
CA ALA A 59 48.81 38.35 28.00
C ALA A 59 50.23 38.91 28.18
N SER A 60 50.50 40.05 27.54
CA SER A 60 51.75 40.79 27.71
C SER A 60 51.53 42.12 28.40
N ALA A 61 52.43 42.44 29.33
CA ALA A 61 52.40 43.68 30.08
C ALA A 61 53.07 44.86 29.37
N SER A 62 53.74 44.64 28.23
CA SER A 62 54.49 45.65 27.48
C SER A 62 55.35 46.56 28.39
N ASP A 63 56.13 45.90 29.26
CA ASP A 63 57.03 46.45 30.28
C ASP A 63 56.36 47.31 31.37
N ASN A 64 55.03 47.22 31.54
CA ASN A 64 54.26 47.97 32.53
C ASN A 64 53.78 47.11 33.72
N ASP A 65 54.29 47.42 34.92
CA ASP A 65 53.97 46.67 36.15
C ASP A 65 52.48 46.68 36.52
N GLN A 66 51.81 47.83 36.40
CA GLN A 66 50.38 47.95 36.75
C GLN A 66 49.50 47.14 35.80
N THR A 67 49.86 47.09 34.52
CA THR A 67 49.21 46.24 33.53
C THR A 67 49.45 44.77 33.86
N GLN A 68 50.67 44.36 34.20
CA GLN A 68 50.96 42.98 34.57
C GLN A 68 50.15 42.52 35.79
N VAL A 69 50.08 43.34 36.84
CA VAL A 69 49.28 43.03 38.04
C VAL A 69 47.80 42.89 37.69
N ARG A 70 47.25 43.76 36.84
CA ARG A 70 45.85 43.66 36.38
C ARG A 70 45.59 42.37 35.61
N GLN A 71 46.50 41.99 34.71
CA GLN A 71 46.39 40.76 33.91
C GLN A 71 46.46 39.50 34.78
N ILE A 72 47.41 39.43 35.72
CA ILE A 72 47.51 38.32 36.67
C ILE A 72 46.22 38.24 37.49
N ASN A 73 45.73 39.37 37.99
CA ASN A 73 44.48 39.38 38.76
C ASN A 73 43.26 38.95 37.94
N HIS A 74 43.22 39.33 36.67
CA HIS A 74 42.19 38.88 35.74
C HIS A 74 42.20 37.35 35.58
N PHE A 75 43.36 36.74 35.31
CA PHE A 75 43.48 35.28 35.23
C PHE A 75 43.07 34.57 36.53
N ILE A 76 43.44 35.15 37.69
CA ILE A 76 43.02 34.63 39.01
C ILE A 76 41.50 34.67 39.20
N ASP A 77 40.81 35.63 38.55
CA ASP A 77 39.36 35.79 38.63
C ASP A 77 38.61 35.00 37.56
N GLU A 78 39.21 34.74 36.40
CA GLU A 78 38.75 33.75 35.43
C GLU A 78 38.80 32.31 35.98
N GLY A 79 39.66 32.06 36.97
CA GLY A 79 39.79 30.75 37.60
C GLY A 79 40.68 29.80 36.82
N VAL A 80 41.79 30.30 36.26
CA VAL A 80 42.80 29.45 35.60
C VAL A 80 43.36 28.38 36.55
N ASP A 81 43.67 27.20 36.02
CA ASP A 81 44.17 26.07 36.79
C ASP A 81 45.65 26.23 37.19
N LEU A 82 46.43 27.00 36.42
CA LEU A 82 47.83 27.32 36.68
C LEU A 82 48.22 28.66 36.07
N LEU A 83 49.15 29.36 36.71
CA LEU A 83 49.74 30.60 36.22
C LEU A 83 51.22 30.42 35.87
N ILE A 84 51.61 30.86 34.68
CA ILE A 84 53.01 31.06 34.29
C ILE A 84 53.26 32.56 34.23
N ILE A 85 54.27 33.04 34.95
CA ILE A 85 54.53 34.47 35.09
C ILE A 85 56.00 34.76 34.79
N SER A 86 56.26 35.72 33.91
CA SER A 86 57.59 36.35 33.74
C SER A 86 57.57 37.74 34.41
N PRO A 87 58.02 37.87 35.67
CA PRO A 87 57.95 39.13 36.42
C PRO A 87 58.63 40.30 35.69
N ASN A 88 57.93 41.41 35.47
CA ASN A 88 58.55 42.59 34.84
C ASN A 88 59.67 43.16 35.73
N GLN A 89 59.40 43.35 37.01
CA GLN A 89 60.39 43.71 38.04
C GLN A 89 60.31 42.76 39.24
N VAL A 90 61.39 42.74 40.04
CA VAL A 90 61.56 41.76 41.12
C VAL A 90 60.54 41.95 42.26
N SER A 91 60.08 43.17 42.54
CA SER A 91 59.24 43.47 43.71
C SER A 91 57.79 43.85 43.40
N THR A 92 57.43 44.17 42.15
CA THR A 92 56.15 44.83 41.83
C THR A 92 54.96 43.87 41.79
N ILE A 93 55.21 42.59 41.49
CA ILE A 93 54.14 41.61 41.29
C ILE A 93 53.93 40.64 42.46
N CYS A 94 54.74 40.72 43.53
CA CYS A 94 54.65 39.83 44.69
C CYS A 94 53.21 39.73 45.25
N PRO A 95 52.45 40.83 45.42
CA PRO A 95 51.09 40.75 45.97
C PRO A 95 50.13 39.94 45.09
N ALA A 96 50.31 39.99 43.76
CA ALA A 96 49.47 39.23 42.82
C ALA A 96 49.80 37.73 42.86
N ILE A 97 51.08 37.37 43.01
CA ILE A 97 51.52 35.98 43.20
C ILE A 97 50.95 35.43 44.51
N GLU A 98 51.07 36.16 45.62
CA GLU A 98 50.53 35.74 46.91
C GLU A 98 49.02 35.52 46.86
N ARG A 99 48.29 36.39 46.15
CA ARG A 99 46.85 36.24 45.91
C ARG A 99 46.53 34.93 45.16
N ALA A 100 47.26 34.62 44.10
CA ALA A 100 47.08 33.37 43.34
C ALA A 100 47.29 32.15 44.24
N ARG A 101 48.40 32.14 44.99
CA ARG A 101 48.74 31.04 45.92
C ARG A 101 47.72 30.87 47.03
N LYS A 102 47.18 31.96 47.58
CA LYS A 102 46.10 31.91 48.59
C LYS A 102 44.80 31.31 48.04
N LYS A 103 44.49 31.52 46.76
CA LYS A 103 43.38 30.84 46.06
C LYS A 103 43.70 29.38 45.67
N GLY A 104 44.91 28.89 45.94
CA GLY A 104 45.34 27.53 45.60
C GLY A 104 45.84 27.35 44.17
N ILE A 105 45.99 28.44 43.39
CA ILE A 105 46.49 28.38 42.02
C ILE A 105 48.02 28.17 42.05
N PRO A 106 48.55 27.13 41.40
CA PRO A 106 50.00 26.97 41.23
C PRO A 106 50.58 28.10 40.37
N VAL A 107 51.74 28.62 40.78
CA VAL A 107 52.44 29.69 40.07
C VAL A 107 53.82 29.20 39.64
N VAL A 108 54.08 29.20 38.34
CA VAL A 108 55.38 28.92 37.75
C VAL A 108 56.02 30.23 37.33
N LEU A 109 57.18 30.54 37.89
CA LEU A 109 57.99 31.67 37.46
C LEU A 109 58.84 31.25 36.28
N PHE A 110 58.89 32.08 35.24
CA PHE A 110 59.67 31.79 34.06
C PHE A 110 60.58 32.95 33.69
N ASP A 111 61.82 32.64 33.30
CA ASP A 111 62.89 33.56 32.93
C ASP A 111 63.32 34.50 34.07
N ARG A 112 62.42 35.38 34.53
CA ARG A 112 62.67 36.37 35.59
C ARG A 112 62.24 35.85 36.96
N LYS A 113 62.97 36.27 38.00
CA LYS A 113 62.69 35.97 39.41
C LYS A 113 62.06 37.16 40.13
N THR A 114 61.39 36.87 41.25
CA THR A 114 60.78 37.84 42.17
C THR A 114 61.35 37.67 43.59
N ASN A 115 61.08 38.62 44.51
CA ASN A 115 61.57 38.59 45.89
C ASN A 115 60.80 37.66 46.84
N THR A 116 59.79 36.94 46.35
CA THR A 116 59.00 36.00 47.17
C THR A 116 59.35 34.56 46.82
N ASP A 117 59.50 33.71 47.84
CA ASP A 117 59.67 32.25 47.69
C ASP A 117 58.33 31.51 47.53
N ASN A 118 57.22 32.24 47.60
CA ASN A 118 55.86 31.72 47.53
C ASN A 118 55.42 31.49 46.07
N TYR A 119 56.11 30.60 45.37
CA TYR A 119 55.74 30.09 44.05
C TYR A 119 55.89 28.57 44.03
N THR A 120 55.31 27.93 43.02
CA THR A 120 55.31 26.47 42.87
C THR A 120 56.62 25.96 42.28
N ALA A 121 57.06 26.56 41.17
CA ALA A 121 58.31 26.22 40.52
C ALA A 121 58.89 27.42 39.75
N TYR A 122 60.18 27.41 39.49
CA TYR A 122 60.90 28.34 38.63
C TYR A 122 61.54 27.58 37.47
N MET A 123 61.55 28.19 36.29
CA MET A 123 62.31 27.73 35.14
C MET A 123 62.99 28.90 34.42
N GLY A 124 64.28 28.80 34.16
CA GLY A 124 65.05 29.84 33.46
C GLY A 124 66.52 29.47 33.38
N ALA A 125 67.33 30.26 32.69
CA ALA A 125 68.78 30.02 32.65
C ALA A 125 69.51 30.80 33.75
N ASP A 126 70.70 30.33 34.11
CA ASP A 126 71.57 30.99 35.09
C ASP A 126 72.15 32.30 34.52
N ASN A 127 71.47 33.42 34.77
CA ASN A 127 71.88 34.74 34.28
C ASN A 127 73.21 35.21 34.88
N TYR A 128 73.56 34.77 36.09
CA TYR A 128 74.87 35.05 36.68
C TYR A 128 75.97 34.27 35.95
N GLY A 129 75.76 32.96 35.74
CA GLY A 129 76.64 32.11 34.95
C GLY A 129 76.84 32.63 33.53
N ILE A 130 75.78 33.12 32.88
CA ILE A 130 75.84 33.76 31.56
C ILE A 130 76.70 35.03 31.60
N GLY A 131 76.46 35.94 32.56
CA GLY A 131 77.29 37.14 32.74
C GLY A 131 78.77 36.78 32.89
N ARG A 132 79.06 35.76 33.71
CA ARG A 132 80.42 35.25 33.93
C ARG A 132 81.04 34.65 32.67
N MET A 133 80.26 33.89 31.89
CA MET A 133 80.66 33.33 30.61
C MET A 133 81.06 34.44 29.62
N MET A 134 80.25 35.50 29.53
CA MET A 134 80.53 36.66 28.69
C MET A 134 81.77 37.43 29.14
N GLY A 135 81.94 37.64 30.45
CA GLY A 135 83.14 38.31 30.99
C GLY A 135 84.42 37.51 30.73
N ASN A 136 84.39 36.19 30.88
CA ASN A 136 85.52 35.31 30.55
C ASN A 136 85.86 35.36 29.05
N TYR A 137 84.84 35.37 28.18
CA TYR A 137 85.04 35.49 26.73
C TYR A 137 85.72 36.82 26.36
N VAL A 138 85.19 37.94 26.88
CA VAL A 138 85.75 39.28 26.64
C VAL A 138 87.19 39.35 27.15
N ALA A 139 87.45 38.87 28.37
CA ALA A 139 88.80 38.87 28.94
C ALA A 139 89.79 38.05 28.11
N SER A 140 89.36 36.88 27.60
CA SER A 140 90.18 36.05 26.73
C SER A 140 90.48 36.73 25.38
N ARG A 141 89.49 37.37 24.76
CA ARG A 141 89.66 38.02 23.44
C ARG A 141 90.49 39.28 23.51
N LEU A 142 90.34 40.06 24.59
CA LEU A 142 91.14 41.26 24.86
C LEU A 142 92.48 40.97 25.54
N LYS A 143 92.84 39.69 25.75
CA LYS A 143 94.08 39.26 26.41
C LYS A 143 94.28 39.91 27.79
N GLY A 144 93.19 40.11 28.52
CA GLY A 144 93.21 40.67 29.88
C GLY A 144 93.36 42.19 29.98
N LYS A 145 93.29 42.96 28.88
CA LYS A 145 93.44 44.42 28.87
C LYS A 145 92.44 45.13 27.96
N GLY A 146 91.78 46.19 28.44
CA GLY A 146 90.89 47.01 27.61
C GLY A 146 89.77 47.75 28.35
N ARG A 147 89.07 48.62 27.62
CA ARG A 147 88.00 49.51 28.09
C ARG A 147 86.64 48.98 27.63
N ILE A 148 85.78 48.65 28.57
CA ILE A 148 84.48 48.04 28.33
C ILE A 148 83.36 49.04 28.62
N VAL A 149 82.41 49.17 27.69
CA VAL A 149 81.13 49.84 27.93
C VAL A 149 80.07 48.78 28.18
N GLU A 150 79.33 48.90 29.28
CA GLU A 150 78.23 48.00 29.61
C GLU A 150 76.87 48.70 29.38
N ILE A 151 75.99 48.04 28.63
CA ILE A 151 74.63 48.51 28.36
C ILE A 151 73.66 47.52 28.99
N LYS A 152 73.09 47.94 30.12
CA LYS A 152 72.28 47.12 31.01
C LYS A 152 70.82 47.11 30.61
N GLY A 153 70.16 45.98 30.88
CA GLY A 153 68.71 45.81 30.72
C GLY A 153 67.89 46.66 31.71
N LEU A 154 66.59 46.40 31.84
CA LEU A 154 65.71 47.19 32.72
C LEU A 154 66.20 47.24 34.18
N ARG A 155 66.23 48.44 34.76
CA ARG A 155 66.61 48.64 36.17
C ARG A 155 65.66 47.87 37.09
N GLY A 156 66.23 47.06 37.99
CA GLY A 156 65.45 46.29 38.95
C GLY A 156 64.91 44.95 38.43
N SER A 157 65.24 44.56 37.19
CA SER A 157 65.00 43.20 36.69
C SER A 157 66.12 42.25 37.14
N SER A 158 65.76 41.01 37.52
CA SER A 158 66.72 40.01 38.00
C SER A 158 67.80 39.67 36.96
N PRO A 159 67.49 39.45 35.66
CA PRO A 159 68.51 39.18 34.66
C PRO A 159 69.55 40.28 34.53
N ALA A 160 69.16 41.56 34.55
CA ALA A 160 70.11 42.67 34.45
C ALA A 160 71.06 42.73 35.66
N ILE A 161 70.56 42.44 36.86
CA ILE A 161 71.37 42.42 38.08
C ILE A 161 72.35 41.24 38.06
N GLU A 162 71.87 40.05 37.71
CA GLU A 162 72.68 38.82 37.70
C GLU A 162 73.73 38.82 36.58
N ARG A 163 73.37 39.22 35.36
CA ARG A 163 74.30 39.35 34.21
C ARG A 163 75.44 40.33 34.53
N HIS A 164 75.11 41.47 35.11
CA HIS A 164 76.10 42.47 35.54
C HIS A 164 77.07 41.91 36.59
N ARG A 165 76.55 41.28 37.65
CA ARG A 165 77.37 40.71 38.72
C ARG A 165 78.30 39.62 38.21
N GLY A 166 77.77 38.67 37.43
CA GLY A 166 78.57 37.60 36.85
C GLY A 166 79.69 38.14 35.95
N PHE A 167 79.37 39.14 35.14
CA PHE A 167 80.35 39.80 34.27
C PHE A 167 81.45 40.49 35.06
N LEU A 168 81.09 41.28 36.07
CA LEU A 168 82.03 41.93 36.99
C LEU A 168 82.96 40.92 37.66
N ASP A 169 82.42 39.83 38.19
CA ASP A 169 83.21 38.80 38.90
C ASP A 169 84.20 38.08 37.97
N ALA A 170 83.86 37.93 36.69
CA ALA A 170 84.77 37.37 35.69
C ALA A 170 85.93 38.32 35.36
N ILE A 171 85.65 39.60 35.14
CA ILE A 171 86.68 40.58 34.75
C ILE A 171 87.52 41.05 35.93
N ALA A 172 87.03 40.96 37.17
CA ALA A 172 87.77 41.35 38.38
C ALA A 172 89.12 40.61 38.54
N ARG A 173 89.28 39.47 37.86
CA ARG A 173 90.53 38.69 37.80
C ARG A 173 91.61 39.33 36.93
N TYR A 174 91.26 40.36 36.15
CA TYR A 174 92.11 41.02 35.17
C TYR A 174 92.18 42.52 35.47
N PRO A 175 93.20 43.00 36.20
CA PRO A 175 93.28 44.39 36.66
C PRO A 175 93.34 45.44 35.54
N GLU A 176 93.76 45.07 34.34
CA GLU A 176 93.83 45.97 33.17
C GLU A 176 92.53 46.00 32.33
N LEU A 177 91.49 45.28 32.74
CA LEU A 177 90.14 45.40 32.18
C LEU A 177 89.29 46.33 33.05
N HIS A 178 88.77 47.38 32.44
CA HIS A 178 87.96 48.38 33.14
C HIS A 178 86.62 48.60 32.45
N ILE A 179 85.53 48.51 33.21
CA ILE A 179 84.25 49.06 32.77
C ILE A 179 84.33 50.58 32.91
N VAL A 180 84.42 51.28 31.78
CA VAL A 180 84.56 52.75 31.76
C VAL A 180 83.25 53.45 32.05
N THR A 181 82.13 52.83 31.68
CA THR A 181 80.79 53.33 31.95
C THR A 181 79.78 52.19 31.85
N ALA A 182 78.69 52.31 32.60
CA ALA A 182 77.57 51.38 32.57
C ALA A 182 76.24 52.14 32.56
N CYS A 183 75.47 52.04 31.49
CA CYS A 183 74.18 52.73 31.34
C CYS A 183 73.02 51.75 31.25
N TYR A 184 71.79 52.23 31.47
CA TYR A 184 70.56 51.43 31.34
C TYR A 184 69.88 51.79 30.02
N ALA A 185 69.46 50.77 29.26
CA ALA A 185 68.74 50.91 27.99
C ALA A 185 67.45 50.07 27.94
N ASP A 186 66.98 49.56 29.08
CA ASP A 186 65.67 48.93 29.24
C ASP A 186 65.37 47.84 28.19
N TRP A 187 66.36 47.01 27.86
CA TRP A 187 66.28 45.93 26.86
C TRP A 187 66.07 46.36 25.39
N ALA A 188 66.02 47.67 25.11
CA ALA A 188 65.63 48.20 23.80
C ALA A 188 66.81 48.69 22.96
N ARG A 189 66.83 48.30 21.67
CA ARG A 189 67.82 48.70 20.66
C ARG A 189 67.96 50.22 20.55
N GLU A 190 66.85 50.93 20.30
CA GLU A 190 66.84 52.38 20.06
C GLU A 190 67.39 53.16 21.26
N LYS A 191 67.00 52.76 22.48
CA LYS A 191 67.52 53.35 23.71
C LYS A 191 69.02 53.11 23.84
N ALA A 192 69.51 51.91 23.52
CA ALA A 192 70.95 51.61 23.53
C ALA A 192 71.70 52.48 22.51
N THR A 193 71.15 52.66 21.32
CA THR A 193 71.70 53.54 20.28
C THR A 193 71.85 54.98 20.79
N VAL A 194 70.77 55.55 21.36
CA VAL A 194 70.79 56.93 21.90
C VAL A 194 71.76 57.07 23.07
N ARG A 195 71.81 56.08 23.97
CA ARG A 195 72.75 56.08 25.09
C ARG A 195 74.20 56.02 24.62
N MET A 196 74.47 55.18 23.62
CA MET A 196 75.81 55.05 23.05
C MET A 196 76.25 56.34 22.34
N ASP A 197 75.37 56.98 21.55
CA ASP A 197 75.66 58.27 20.92
C ASP A 197 76.04 59.35 21.96
N SER A 198 75.38 59.37 23.11
CA SER A 198 75.71 60.28 24.21
C SER A 198 77.08 59.96 24.82
N LEU A 199 77.36 58.68 25.06
CA LEU A 199 78.62 58.21 25.67
C LEU A 199 79.84 58.46 24.77
N LEU A 200 79.66 58.43 23.46
CA LEU A 200 80.75 58.66 22.51
C LEU A 200 81.34 60.08 22.55
N ARG A 201 80.61 61.03 23.16
CA ARG A 201 81.10 62.40 23.41
C ARG A 201 82.07 62.48 24.60
N GLU A 202 82.00 61.52 25.52
CA GLU A 202 82.75 61.52 26.78
C GLU A 202 83.87 60.46 26.80
N VAL A 203 83.72 59.39 26.01
CA VAL A 203 84.66 58.26 25.99
C VAL A 203 85.37 58.19 24.64
N GLU A 204 86.69 58.42 24.62
CA GLU A 204 87.51 58.44 23.40
C GLU A 204 87.93 57.06 22.88
N HIS A 205 88.04 56.05 23.75
CA HIS A 205 88.47 54.71 23.36
C HIS A 205 87.67 53.61 24.07
N ILE A 206 87.18 52.65 23.27
CA ILE A 206 86.32 51.54 23.69
C ILE A 206 86.81 50.30 22.96
N ASP A 207 87.18 49.26 23.70
CA ASP A 207 87.65 47.98 23.16
C ASP A 207 86.52 46.96 23.07
N CYS A 208 85.50 47.08 23.94
CA CYS A 208 84.35 46.19 23.94
C CYS A 208 83.07 46.89 24.41
N VAL A 209 81.95 46.51 23.80
CA VAL A 209 80.60 46.83 24.27
C VAL A 209 79.90 45.53 24.67
N PHE A 210 79.50 45.45 25.94
CA PHE A 210 78.66 44.38 26.47
C PHE A 210 77.21 44.86 26.57
N GLY A 211 76.37 44.42 25.64
CA GLY A 211 74.92 44.56 25.76
C GLY A 211 74.34 43.41 26.55
N HIS A 212 73.51 43.69 27.56
CA HIS A 212 72.80 42.66 28.30
C HIS A 212 71.83 41.85 27.44
N ASN A 213 71.47 42.30 26.24
CA ASN A 213 70.89 41.49 25.19
C ASN A 213 71.45 41.85 23.80
N ASP A 214 71.12 41.05 22.78
CA ASP A 214 71.60 41.22 21.41
C ASP A 214 71.09 42.51 20.76
N GLU A 215 69.86 42.93 21.08
CA GLU A 215 69.29 44.19 20.55
C GLU A 215 70.05 45.41 21.05
N MET A 216 70.40 45.47 22.34
CA MET A 216 71.18 46.56 22.90
C MET A 216 72.62 46.55 22.37
N ALA A 217 73.24 45.38 22.22
CA ALA A 217 74.57 45.26 21.62
C ALA A 217 74.60 45.76 20.17
N GLN A 218 73.58 45.39 19.37
CA GLN A 218 73.43 45.86 17.99
C GLN A 218 73.14 47.37 17.92
N GLY A 219 72.26 47.90 18.77
CA GLY A 219 71.96 49.34 18.80
C GLY A 219 73.19 50.19 19.14
N ALA A 220 74.01 49.72 20.07
CA ALA A 220 75.28 50.35 20.39
C ALA A 220 76.29 50.30 19.23
N ARG A 221 76.32 49.19 18.50
CA ARG A 221 77.13 49.07 17.29
C ARG A 221 76.69 50.06 16.23
N GLU A 222 75.40 50.25 16.01
CA GLU A 222 74.89 51.23 15.05
C GLU A 222 75.39 52.64 15.35
N ALA A 223 75.36 53.06 16.63
CA ALA A 223 75.93 54.34 17.06
C ALA A 223 77.44 54.43 16.77
N MET A 224 78.19 53.37 17.06
CA MET A 224 79.64 53.30 16.79
C MET A 224 79.98 53.36 15.30
N VAL A 225 79.20 52.66 14.46
CA VAL A 225 79.33 52.70 13.00
C VAL A 225 79.04 54.11 12.48
N ARG A 226 77.97 54.76 12.96
CA ARG A 226 77.65 56.15 12.58
C ARG A 226 78.74 57.14 12.97
N ALA A 227 79.40 56.92 14.10
CA ALA A 227 80.52 57.73 14.56
C ALA A 227 81.86 57.38 13.89
N GLY A 228 81.92 56.37 13.02
CA GLY A 228 83.17 55.91 12.40
C GLY A 228 84.15 55.23 13.36
N ARG A 229 83.66 54.71 14.49
CA ARG A 229 84.45 54.14 15.60
C ARG A 229 84.22 52.63 15.82
N ASP A 230 83.61 51.93 14.86
CA ASP A 230 83.35 50.47 14.90
C ASP A 230 84.62 49.61 14.73
N SER A 231 85.73 50.20 14.28
CA SER A 231 86.95 49.46 13.96
C SER A 231 87.60 48.86 15.21
N SER A 232 87.78 47.52 15.18
CA SER A 232 88.45 46.75 16.26
C SER A 232 87.73 46.70 17.60
N VAL A 233 86.41 47.01 17.64
CA VAL A 233 85.59 46.91 18.85
C VAL A 233 84.89 45.57 18.92
N LEU A 234 84.92 44.92 20.09
CA LEU A 234 84.17 43.69 20.33
C LEU A 234 82.74 44.01 20.78
N TYR A 235 81.74 43.49 20.06
CA TYR A 235 80.34 43.62 20.46
C TYR A 235 79.83 42.28 20.95
N VAL A 236 79.41 42.21 22.21
CA VAL A 236 78.95 40.96 22.81
C VAL A 236 77.55 41.12 23.40
N GLY A 237 76.67 40.15 23.11
CA GLY A 237 75.25 40.18 23.45
C GLY A 237 74.76 38.89 24.11
N ILE A 238 73.49 38.86 24.47
CA ILE A 238 72.81 37.68 25.04
C ILE A 238 71.43 37.60 24.37
N ASP A 239 70.99 36.38 24.07
CA ASP A 239 69.66 35.92 23.65
C ASP A 239 69.86 34.82 22.60
N GLY A 240 70.72 35.08 21.61
CA GLY A 240 71.13 34.12 20.59
C GLY A 240 69.96 33.63 19.76
N LEU A 241 69.06 34.53 19.34
CA LEU A 241 67.88 34.15 18.54
C LEU A 241 68.24 33.80 17.09
N PRO A 242 67.74 32.67 16.56
CA PRO A 242 67.97 32.24 15.17
C PRO A 242 66.99 32.89 14.18
N SER A 243 66.82 34.21 14.29
CA SER A 243 65.94 35.00 13.45
C SER A 243 66.74 36.00 12.62
N LYS A 244 66.13 36.52 11.54
CA LYS A 244 66.65 37.68 10.82
C LYS A 244 66.69 38.88 11.78
N GLY A 245 67.84 39.51 11.92
CA GLY A 245 68.12 40.56 12.91
C GLY A 245 68.52 40.05 14.30
N GLY A 246 68.37 38.75 14.59
CA GLY A 246 68.69 38.16 15.90
C GLY A 246 70.19 37.94 16.14
N GLY A 247 70.56 37.61 17.38
CA GLY A 247 71.96 37.46 17.78
C GLY A 247 72.75 36.40 17.02
N LEU A 248 72.15 35.25 16.73
CA LEU A 248 72.84 34.18 15.98
C LEU A 248 73.21 34.63 14.57
N GLU A 249 72.29 35.30 13.87
CA GLU A 249 72.58 35.89 12.56
C GLU A 249 73.62 37.01 12.69
N ALA A 250 73.53 37.83 13.75
CA ALA A 250 74.46 38.92 13.95
C ALA A 250 75.90 38.42 14.19
N VAL A 251 76.09 37.31 14.91
CA VAL A 251 77.41 36.67 15.04
C VAL A 251 77.85 36.02 13.72
N TYR A 252 76.95 35.30 13.04
CA TYR A 252 77.22 34.70 11.73
C TYR A 252 77.64 35.75 10.68
N ALA A 253 77.02 36.93 10.71
CA ALA A 253 77.31 38.06 9.82
C ALA A 253 78.46 38.95 10.30
N ASN A 254 79.20 38.54 11.34
CA ASN A 254 80.29 39.31 11.98
C ASN A 254 79.88 40.72 12.47
N ARG A 255 78.59 40.93 12.77
CA ARG A 255 78.08 42.16 13.41
C ARG A 255 78.22 42.11 14.92
N LEU A 256 78.15 40.93 15.52
CA LEU A 256 78.50 40.68 16.92
C LEU A 256 79.70 39.73 16.99
N SER A 257 80.59 39.95 17.95
CA SER A 257 81.73 39.09 18.21
C SER A 257 81.35 37.83 18.98
N ALA A 258 80.30 37.91 19.81
CA ALA A 258 79.68 36.76 20.46
C ALA A 258 78.25 37.09 20.90
N SER A 259 77.44 36.03 21.04
CA SER A 259 76.15 36.08 21.70
C SER A 259 76.00 34.84 22.59
N CYS A 260 75.34 34.94 23.73
CA CYS A 260 74.98 33.77 24.53
C CYS A 260 73.54 33.36 24.26
N ILE A 261 73.29 32.10 23.88
CA ILE A 261 71.92 31.59 23.71
C ILE A 261 71.22 31.59 25.07
N TYR A 262 70.14 32.35 25.15
CA TYR A 262 69.23 32.36 26.29
C TYR A 262 67.98 31.55 25.91
N PRO A 263 67.83 30.31 26.41
CA PRO A 263 66.81 29.38 25.92
C PRO A 263 65.38 29.77 26.34
N THR A 264 64.43 29.69 25.40
CA THR A 264 62.98 29.84 25.67
C THR A 264 62.35 28.54 26.20
N ARG A 265 62.56 27.41 25.50
CA ARG A 265 62.08 26.06 25.85
C ARG A 265 60.63 26.01 26.36
N GLY A 266 59.72 26.61 25.59
CA GLY A 266 58.28 26.58 25.89
C GLY A 266 57.72 25.15 25.99
N ASP A 267 58.33 24.18 25.30
CA ASP A 267 58.05 22.75 25.40
C ASP A 267 58.20 22.21 26.83
N LEU A 268 59.35 22.47 27.46
CA LEU A 268 59.65 22.03 28.83
C LEU A 268 58.83 22.80 29.86
N LEU A 269 58.59 24.09 29.60
CA LEU A 269 57.77 24.92 30.49
C LEU A 269 56.33 24.39 30.57
N LEU A 270 55.77 23.97 29.43
CA LEU A 270 54.44 23.39 29.39
C LEU A 270 54.41 21.98 29.99
N GLU A 271 55.46 21.18 29.78
CA GLU A 271 55.62 19.88 30.45
C GLU A 271 55.65 20.03 31.99
N LEU A 272 56.38 21.01 32.51
CA LEU A 272 56.40 21.34 33.94
C LEU A 272 55.01 21.73 34.43
N ALA A 273 54.32 22.62 33.72
CA ALA A 273 52.96 23.02 34.05
C ALA A 273 52.00 21.82 34.11
N ARG A 274 52.06 20.93 33.11
CA ARG A 274 51.26 19.71 33.07
C ARG A 274 51.59 18.76 34.22
N ASN A 275 52.86 18.54 34.53
CA ASN A 275 53.26 17.71 35.67
C ASN A 275 52.69 18.25 37.00
N ILE A 276 52.66 19.57 37.18
CA ILE A 276 52.05 20.21 38.35
C ILE A 276 50.53 19.96 38.37
N LEU A 277 49.83 20.19 37.25
CA LEU A 277 48.38 20.01 37.13
C LEU A 277 47.92 18.56 37.35
N GLU A 278 48.71 17.59 36.87
CA GLU A 278 48.46 16.16 37.01
C GLU A 278 48.99 15.58 38.33
N LYS A 279 49.58 16.41 39.21
CA LYS A 279 50.20 16.00 40.48
C LYS A 279 51.31 14.96 40.31
N LYS A 280 52.03 15.00 39.18
CA LYS A 280 53.25 14.22 38.95
C LYS A 280 54.44 14.85 39.69
N PRO A 281 55.53 14.09 39.95
CA PRO A 281 56.74 14.65 40.51
C PRO A 281 57.34 15.75 39.62
N TYR A 282 57.74 16.87 40.22
CA TYR A 282 58.45 17.98 39.54
C TYR A 282 59.51 18.58 40.45
N LYS A 283 60.47 19.32 39.87
CA LYS A 283 61.49 20.08 40.62
C LYS A 283 61.03 21.52 40.81
N LYS A 284 61.30 22.10 42.00
CA LYS A 284 61.04 23.52 42.26
C LYS A 284 61.92 24.42 41.40
N GLU A 285 63.21 24.13 41.29
CA GLU A 285 64.16 24.89 40.46
C GLU A 285 64.53 24.10 39.21
N ASN A 286 64.35 24.71 38.03
CA ASN A 286 64.60 24.09 36.73
C ASN A 286 65.52 24.99 35.88
N GLU A 287 66.82 24.75 35.95
CA GLU A 287 67.80 25.54 35.21
C GLU A 287 67.91 25.07 33.76
N LEU A 288 67.85 26.03 32.83
CA LEU A 288 68.03 25.79 31.40
C LEU A 288 69.49 26.07 30.98
N PRO A 289 70.11 25.19 30.17
CA PRO A 289 71.49 25.37 29.75
C PRO A 289 71.63 26.52 28.74
N ALA A 290 72.58 27.41 29.00
CA ALA A 290 72.98 28.47 28.07
C ALA A 290 74.25 28.07 27.30
N ALA A 291 74.43 28.60 26.09
CA ALA A 291 75.57 28.26 25.24
C ALA A 291 76.18 29.52 24.61
N LEU A 292 77.51 29.63 24.65
CA LEU A 292 78.25 30.70 23.99
C LEU A 292 78.32 30.47 22.48
N VAL A 293 77.92 31.49 21.72
CA VAL A 293 78.02 31.52 20.26
C VAL A 293 79.08 32.54 19.86
N THR A 294 80.03 32.08 19.07
CA THR A 294 81.13 32.86 18.51
C THR A 294 81.22 32.60 17.00
N SER A 295 82.08 33.33 16.29
CA SER A 295 82.30 33.08 14.85
C SER A 295 82.74 31.64 14.55
N GLU A 296 83.37 30.94 15.50
CA GLU A 296 83.79 29.55 15.32
C GLU A 296 82.62 28.54 15.27
N ASN A 297 81.48 28.82 15.91
CA ASN A 297 80.35 27.89 15.99
C ASN A 297 79.02 28.49 15.47
N ALA A 298 78.97 29.78 15.12
CA ALA A 298 77.77 30.49 14.70
C ALA A 298 77.12 29.87 13.46
N THR A 299 77.91 29.43 12.47
CA THR A 299 77.37 28.78 11.26
C THR A 299 76.54 27.55 11.60
N LEU A 300 77.03 26.69 12.52
CA LEU A 300 76.32 25.49 12.92
C LEU A 300 75.01 25.84 13.65
N PHE A 301 75.08 26.70 14.66
CA PHE A 301 73.91 27.08 15.46
C PHE A 301 72.86 27.84 14.63
N TYR A 302 73.29 28.71 13.72
CA TYR A 302 72.39 29.45 12.84
C TYR A 302 71.67 28.53 11.86
N MET A 303 72.39 27.59 11.22
CA MET A 303 71.80 26.60 10.32
C MET A 303 70.80 25.68 11.04
N GLN A 304 71.14 25.21 12.24
CA GLN A 304 70.22 24.41 13.07
C GLN A 304 68.99 25.21 13.49
N GLY A 305 69.18 26.47 13.88
CA GLY A 305 68.08 27.35 14.26
C GLY A 305 67.10 27.63 13.13
N ILE A 306 67.60 27.85 11.90
CA ILE A 306 66.75 28.00 10.71
C ILE A 306 65.95 26.72 10.44
N GLU A 307 66.59 25.55 10.50
CA GLU A 307 65.90 24.28 10.23
C GLU A 307 64.85 23.98 11.30
N LEU A 308 65.14 24.23 12.57
CA LEU A 308 64.14 24.12 13.65
C LEU A 308 62.95 25.06 13.42
N LYS A 309 63.19 26.31 13.02
CA LYS A 309 62.12 27.25 12.68
C LYS A 309 61.24 26.71 11.54
N ARG A 310 61.86 26.13 10.50
CA ARG A 310 61.13 25.49 9.38
C ARG A 310 60.32 24.29 9.86
N GLN A 311 60.83 23.48 10.78
CA GLN A 311 60.09 22.35 11.36
C GLN A 311 58.88 22.82 12.17
N TYR A 312 59.03 23.84 13.01
CA TYR A 312 57.90 24.42 13.76
C TYR A 312 56.80 24.94 12.84
N GLN A 313 57.16 25.65 11.75
CA GLN A 313 56.17 26.11 10.75
C GLN A 313 55.44 24.94 10.07
N ARG A 314 56.15 23.84 9.77
CA ARG A 314 55.52 22.63 9.21
C ARG A 314 54.58 21.96 10.22
N LEU A 315 54.94 21.89 11.50
CA LEU A 315 54.09 21.35 12.55
C LEU A 315 52.81 22.19 12.72
N GLU A 316 52.94 23.52 12.66
CA GLU A 316 51.78 24.43 12.72
C GLU A 316 50.83 24.21 11.52
N SER A 317 51.38 24.12 10.30
CA SER A 317 50.60 23.79 9.10
C SER A 317 49.91 22.43 9.23
N LEU A 318 50.65 21.39 9.62
CA LEU A 318 50.11 20.04 9.77
C LEU A 318 49.00 19.98 10.82
N SER A 319 49.17 20.70 11.93
CA SER A 319 48.15 20.80 12.98
C SER A 319 46.87 21.45 12.45
N ASN A 320 46.99 22.53 11.68
CA ASN A 320 45.83 23.19 11.07
C ASN A 320 45.14 22.27 10.04
N ASP A 321 45.92 21.53 9.24
CA ASP A 321 45.38 20.56 8.27
C ASP A 321 44.62 19.43 8.96
N VAL A 322 45.15 18.92 10.09
CA VAL A 322 44.48 17.90 10.90
C VAL A 322 43.17 18.42 11.47
N GLU A 323 43.14 19.64 12.02
CA GLU A 323 41.91 20.27 12.52
C GLU A 323 40.87 20.45 11.41
N GLU A 324 41.29 20.88 10.22
CA GLU A 324 40.41 20.99 9.06
C GLU A 324 39.85 19.61 8.66
N LYS A 325 40.69 18.58 8.61
CA LYS A 325 40.26 17.20 8.28
C LYS A 325 39.31 16.62 9.32
N VAL A 326 39.56 16.86 10.61
CA VAL A 326 38.66 16.45 11.70
C VAL A 326 37.31 17.17 11.56
N THR A 327 37.32 18.46 11.25
CA THR A 327 36.10 19.24 11.03
C THR A 327 35.32 18.73 9.82
N GLN A 328 36.00 18.48 8.70
CA GLN A 328 35.40 17.87 7.50
C GLN A 328 34.79 16.50 7.82
N TYR A 329 35.52 15.64 8.54
CA TYR A 329 35.03 14.32 8.96
C TYR A 329 33.78 14.42 9.86
N ASN A 330 33.78 15.33 10.84
CA ASN A 330 32.63 15.55 11.71
C ASN A 330 31.40 16.04 10.92
N ASN A 331 31.60 16.96 9.98
CA ASN A 331 30.53 17.44 9.11
C ASN A 331 29.98 16.32 8.22
N GLN A 332 30.84 15.47 7.66
CA GLN A 332 30.42 14.29 6.89
C GLN A 332 29.61 13.31 7.74
N LYS A 333 30.03 13.06 8.99
CA LYS A 333 29.31 12.19 9.92
C LYS A 333 27.91 12.74 10.24
N ILE A 334 27.78 14.05 10.49
CA ILE A 334 26.49 14.71 10.73
C ILE A 334 25.57 14.58 9.52
N LEU A 335 26.08 14.86 8.31
CA LEU A 335 25.32 14.74 7.07
C LEU A 335 24.84 13.31 6.83
N LEU A 336 25.69 12.30 7.09
CA LEU A 336 25.31 10.89 6.95
C LEU A 336 24.17 10.52 7.90
N VAL A 337 24.24 10.93 9.17
CA VAL A 337 23.17 10.68 10.15
C VAL A 337 21.87 11.35 9.71
N LEU A 338 21.93 12.60 9.25
CA LEU A 338 20.75 13.32 8.76
C LEU A 338 20.12 12.59 7.55
N PHE A 339 20.94 12.12 6.61
CA PHE A 339 20.48 11.36 5.46
C PHE A 339 19.75 10.07 5.86
N VAL A 340 20.30 9.31 6.81
CA VAL A 340 19.66 8.09 7.33
C VAL A 340 18.31 8.40 7.99
N VAL A 341 18.22 9.48 8.78
CA VAL A 341 16.96 9.89 9.42
C VAL A 341 15.92 10.29 8.37
N ILE A 342 16.29 11.12 7.39
CA ILE A 342 15.40 11.52 6.30
C ILE A 342 14.93 10.30 5.50
N PHE A 343 15.83 9.38 5.17
CA PHE A 343 15.49 8.15 4.46
C PHE A 343 14.48 7.31 5.25
N LEU A 344 14.67 7.12 6.55
CA LEU A 344 13.72 6.42 7.41
C LEU A 344 12.36 7.11 7.48
N LEU A 345 12.32 8.44 7.52
CA LEU A 345 11.06 9.21 7.48
C LEU A 345 10.32 9.04 6.15
N VAL A 346 11.04 9.07 5.02
CA VAL A 346 10.45 8.84 3.69
C VAL A 346 9.90 7.43 3.57
N VAL A 347 10.66 6.41 3.98
CA VAL A 347 10.20 5.01 3.99
C VAL A 347 9.00 4.83 4.92
N GLY A 348 9.05 5.39 6.13
CA GLY A 348 7.95 5.35 7.09
C GLY A 348 6.69 6.03 6.55
N GLY A 349 6.83 7.21 5.95
CA GLY A 349 5.75 7.93 5.27
C GLY A 349 5.16 7.13 4.11
N GLY A 350 6.00 6.52 3.28
CA GLY A 350 5.57 5.65 2.17
C GLY A 350 4.77 4.43 2.66
N VAL A 351 5.21 3.78 3.73
CA VAL A 351 4.47 2.64 4.33
C VAL A 351 3.11 3.09 4.88
N LEU A 352 3.05 4.24 5.56
CA LEU A 352 1.79 4.80 6.06
C LEU A 352 0.84 5.16 4.93
N MET A 353 1.35 5.79 3.86
CA MET A 353 0.58 6.12 2.66
C MET A 353 0.03 4.86 1.99
N LEU A 354 0.85 3.82 1.80
CA LEU A 354 0.39 2.54 1.25
C LEU A 354 -0.69 1.89 2.12
N ARG A 355 -0.55 1.93 3.45
CA ARG A 355 -1.59 1.43 4.37
C ARG A 355 -2.88 2.24 4.24
N TYR A 356 -2.79 3.56 4.18
CA TYR A 356 -3.93 4.44 3.99
C TYR A 356 -4.67 4.13 2.68
N TYR A 357 -3.95 4.01 1.56
CA TYR A 357 -4.53 3.66 0.26
C TYR A 357 -5.20 2.27 0.28
N ARG A 358 -4.55 1.26 0.87
CA ARG A 358 -5.13 -0.08 1.00
C ARG A 358 -6.41 -0.09 1.83
N LEU A 359 -6.44 0.64 2.94
CA LEU A 359 -7.63 0.74 3.79
C LEU A 359 -8.77 1.46 3.07
N LYS A 360 -8.46 2.57 2.39
CA LYS A 360 -9.45 3.31 1.60
C LYS A 360 -10.04 2.45 0.49
N HIS A 361 -9.21 1.67 -0.22
CA HIS A 361 -9.68 0.76 -1.24
C HIS A 361 -10.61 -0.33 -0.67
N ARG A 362 -10.22 -0.96 0.44
CA ARG A 362 -11.08 -1.97 1.09
C ARG A 362 -12.43 -1.40 1.50
N LEU A 363 -12.46 -0.23 2.13
CA LEU A 363 -13.72 0.40 2.54
C LEU A 363 -14.61 0.75 1.35
N ALA A 364 -14.03 1.22 0.24
CA ALA A 364 -14.79 1.51 -0.97
C ALA A 364 -15.38 0.23 -1.58
N GLU A 365 -14.60 -0.84 -1.61
CA GLU A 365 -15.01 -2.15 -2.12
C GLU A 365 -16.09 -2.81 -1.22
N GLU A 366 -15.93 -2.73 0.09
CA GLU A 366 -16.93 -3.18 1.06
C GLU A 366 -18.24 -2.40 0.93
N ALA A 367 -18.18 -1.07 0.76
CA ALA A 367 -19.36 -0.24 0.53
C ALA A 367 -20.05 -0.58 -0.80
N ALA A 368 -19.28 -0.80 -1.87
CA ALA A 368 -19.82 -1.22 -3.17
C ALA A 368 -20.51 -2.59 -3.06
N ASN A 369 -19.86 -3.56 -2.42
CA ASN A 369 -20.41 -4.91 -2.22
C ASN A 369 -21.62 -4.93 -1.28
N ALA A 370 -21.65 -4.07 -0.26
CA ALA A 370 -22.81 -3.92 0.62
C ALA A 370 -23.99 -3.32 -0.14
N LYS A 371 -23.75 -2.31 -0.98
CA LYS A 371 -24.76 -1.71 -1.86
C LYS A 371 -25.31 -2.73 -2.85
N LEU A 372 -24.45 -3.56 -3.46
CA LEU A 372 -24.87 -4.65 -4.36
C LEU A 372 -25.75 -5.69 -3.66
N ARG A 373 -25.38 -6.11 -2.45
CA ARG A 373 -26.16 -7.05 -1.64
C ARG A 373 -27.52 -6.47 -1.25
N PHE A 374 -27.57 -5.20 -0.88
CA PHE A 374 -28.82 -4.51 -0.55
C PHE A 374 -29.82 -4.56 -1.72
N PHE A 375 -29.42 -4.17 -2.93
CA PHE A 375 -30.33 -4.19 -4.08
C PHE A 375 -30.77 -5.60 -4.49
N THR A 376 -29.88 -6.59 -4.39
CA THR A 376 -30.22 -7.99 -4.71
C THR A 376 -31.27 -8.53 -3.76
N ASN A 377 -31.11 -8.29 -2.46
CA ASN A 377 -32.07 -8.74 -1.45
C ASN A 377 -33.43 -8.02 -1.61
N VAL A 378 -33.40 -6.70 -1.84
CA VAL A 378 -34.62 -5.89 -2.01
C VAL A 378 -35.43 -6.35 -3.23
N SER A 379 -34.80 -6.66 -4.36
CA SER A 379 -35.51 -7.18 -5.54
C SER A 379 -36.20 -8.53 -5.27
N HIS A 380 -35.57 -9.40 -4.48
CA HIS A 380 -36.16 -10.68 -4.09
C HIS A 380 -37.34 -10.50 -3.13
N GLU A 381 -37.18 -9.62 -2.14
CA GLU A 381 -38.21 -9.29 -1.15
C GLU A 381 -39.46 -8.66 -1.79
N PHE A 382 -39.35 -7.97 -2.92
CA PHE A 382 -40.51 -7.44 -3.65
C PHE A 382 -41.18 -8.43 -4.61
N ARG A 383 -40.43 -9.34 -5.26
CA ARG A 383 -41.02 -10.33 -6.20
C ARG A 383 -41.91 -11.37 -5.53
N THR A 384 -41.55 -11.75 -4.31
CA THR A 384 -42.27 -12.77 -3.54
C THR A 384 -43.71 -12.36 -3.21
N PRO A 385 -43.98 -11.19 -2.58
CA PRO A 385 -45.37 -10.75 -2.35
C PRO A 385 -46.11 -10.49 -3.68
N LEU A 386 -45.44 -10.03 -4.73
CA LEU A 386 -46.11 -9.82 -6.02
C LEU A 386 -46.55 -11.13 -6.68
N THR A 387 -45.80 -12.22 -6.53
CA THR A 387 -46.22 -13.55 -7.00
C THR A 387 -47.50 -14.00 -6.30
N LEU A 388 -47.61 -13.72 -5.00
CA LEU A 388 -48.75 -14.07 -4.16
C LEU A 388 -49.97 -13.15 -4.36
N ILE A 389 -49.81 -11.99 -5.01
CA ILE A 389 -50.90 -11.05 -5.28
C ILE A 389 -51.35 -11.15 -6.76
N ALA A 390 -50.43 -11.34 -7.71
CA ALA A 390 -50.72 -11.30 -9.14
C ALA A 390 -51.69 -12.40 -9.62
N ASP A 391 -51.33 -13.67 -9.42
CA ASP A 391 -52.11 -14.80 -9.95
C ASP A 391 -53.48 -14.97 -9.27
N PRO A 392 -53.65 -14.76 -7.94
CA PRO A 392 -54.98 -14.75 -7.33
C PRO A 392 -55.90 -13.67 -7.89
N ILE A 393 -55.39 -12.47 -8.18
CA ILE A 393 -56.17 -11.42 -8.82
C ILE A 393 -56.55 -11.81 -10.26
N ASP A 394 -55.61 -12.38 -11.03
CA ASP A 394 -55.89 -12.87 -12.38
C ASP A 394 -57.01 -13.92 -12.40
N ARG A 395 -56.96 -14.88 -11.47
CA ARG A 395 -57.97 -15.92 -11.31
C ARG A 395 -59.33 -15.38 -10.87
N LEU A 396 -59.35 -14.45 -9.93
CA LEU A 396 -60.59 -13.80 -9.51
C LEU A 396 -61.23 -13.09 -10.69
N ARG A 397 -60.45 -12.34 -11.48
CA ARG A 397 -60.92 -11.62 -12.66
C ARG A 397 -61.50 -12.56 -13.75
N GLU A 398 -60.97 -13.77 -13.88
CA GLU A 398 -61.48 -14.80 -14.82
C GLU A 398 -62.76 -15.51 -14.32
N SER A 399 -63.15 -15.33 -13.05
CA SER A 399 -64.34 -15.99 -12.50
C SER A 399 -65.65 -15.36 -12.99
N GLU A 400 -66.63 -16.20 -13.35
CA GLU A 400 -67.93 -15.75 -13.89
C GLU A 400 -68.87 -15.14 -12.84
N HIS A 401 -68.51 -15.14 -11.56
CA HIS A 401 -69.41 -14.84 -10.43
C HIS A 401 -69.15 -13.49 -9.74
N LEU A 402 -68.32 -12.62 -10.32
CA LEU A 402 -68.04 -11.28 -9.78
C LEU A 402 -69.10 -10.26 -10.21
N ASP A 403 -69.60 -9.46 -9.27
CA ASP A 403 -70.45 -8.29 -9.54
C ASP A 403 -69.62 -7.16 -10.21
N GLY A 404 -70.26 -6.25 -10.93
CA GLY A 404 -69.61 -5.23 -11.75
C GLY A 404 -68.66 -4.29 -10.97
N ARG A 405 -68.95 -4.05 -9.69
CA ARG A 405 -68.11 -3.25 -8.79
C ARG A 405 -66.88 -4.02 -8.30
N ASP A 406 -67.03 -5.31 -8.02
CA ASP A 406 -65.93 -6.18 -7.57
C ASP A 406 -64.95 -6.45 -8.72
N ARG A 407 -65.47 -6.56 -9.96
CA ARG A 407 -64.64 -6.65 -11.16
C ARG A 407 -63.79 -5.40 -11.38
N GLN A 408 -64.36 -4.20 -11.17
CA GLN A 408 -63.59 -2.95 -11.22
C GLN A 408 -62.50 -2.89 -10.14
N LEU A 409 -62.78 -3.33 -8.91
CA LEU A 409 -61.78 -3.38 -7.84
C LEU A 409 -60.65 -4.38 -8.16
N MET A 410 -60.98 -5.52 -8.76
CA MET A 410 -59.98 -6.49 -9.24
C MET A 410 -59.13 -5.93 -10.39
N ASP A 411 -59.73 -5.19 -11.33
CA ASP A 411 -59.00 -4.53 -12.40
C ASP A 411 -58.02 -3.47 -11.88
N VAL A 412 -58.42 -2.72 -10.83
CA VAL A 412 -57.54 -1.76 -10.14
C VAL A 412 -56.40 -2.48 -9.42
N ALA A 413 -56.68 -3.55 -8.70
CA ALA A 413 -55.67 -4.31 -7.98
C ALA A 413 -54.66 -4.96 -8.96
N HIS A 414 -55.16 -5.56 -10.04
CA HIS A 414 -54.36 -6.16 -11.11
C HIS A 414 -53.44 -5.12 -11.77
N ARG A 415 -53.97 -3.92 -12.04
CA ARG A 415 -53.20 -2.80 -12.60
C ARG A 415 -52.04 -2.40 -11.69
N ASN A 416 -52.28 -2.26 -10.39
CA ASN A 416 -51.23 -1.88 -9.44
C ASN A 416 -50.13 -2.95 -9.33
N VAL A 417 -50.50 -4.23 -9.40
CA VAL A 417 -49.53 -5.33 -9.44
C VAL A 417 -48.66 -5.27 -10.71
N LYS A 418 -49.27 -5.02 -11.88
CA LYS A 418 -48.52 -4.83 -13.13
C LYS A 418 -47.56 -3.63 -13.08
N ILE A 419 -47.98 -2.51 -12.49
CA ILE A 419 -47.13 -1.33 -12.28
C ILE A 419 -45.92 -1.71 -11.41
N LEU A 420 -46.15 -2.38 -10.28
CA LEU A 420 -45.07 -2.79 -9.37
C LEU A 420 -44.08 -3.75 -10.04
N LEU A 421 -44.57 -4.70 -10.84
CA LEU A 421 -43.73 -5.61 -11.60
C LEU A 421 -42.88 -4.89 -12.66
N HIS A 422 -43.47 -3.94 -13.37
CA HIS A 422 -42.74 -3.11 -14.34
C HIS A 422 -41.63 -2.31 -13.67
N LEU A 423 -41.93 -1.62 -12.56
CA LEU A 423 -40.97 -0.82 -11.80
C LEU A 423 -39.79 -1.65 -11.26
N ILE A 424 -40.07 -2.88 -10.79
CA ILE A 424 -39.02 -3.79 -10.32
C ILE A 424 -38.13 -4.23 -11.47
N ASN A 425 -38.70 -4.53 -12.64
CA ASN A 425 -37.94 -4.90 -13.83
C ASN A 425 -37.09 -3.74 -14.33
N GLU A 426 -37.59 -2.50 -14.32
CA GLU A 426 -36.80 -1.30 -14.67
C GLU A 426 -35.59 -1.11 -13.74
N ILE A 427 -35.77 -1.31 -12.42
CA ILE A 427 -34.67 -1.25 -11.45
C ILE A 427 -33.61 -2.32 -11.73
N LEU A 428 -34.03 -3.50 -12.18
CA LEU A 428 -33.13 -4.61 -12.51
C LEU A 428 -32.40 -4.40 -13.84
N ASP A 429 -33.05 -3.84 -14.85
CA ASP A 429 -32.39 -3.48 -16.09
C ASP A 429 -31.34 -2.39 -15.85
N LEU A 430 -31.64 -1.43 -14.97
CA LEU A 430 -30.67 -0.42 -14.52
C LEU A 430 -29.46 -1.03 -13.79
N ARG A 431 -29.61 -2.16 -13.09
CA ARG A 431 -28.49 -2.94 -12.52
C ARG A 431 -27.60 -3.53 -13.61
N LYS A 432 -28.18 -4.12 -14.67
CA LYS A 432 -27.39 -4.71 -15.78
C LYS A 432 -26.55 -3.66 -16.47
N VAL A 433 -27.12 -2.48 -16.67
CA VAL A 433 -26.42 -1.31 -17.21
C VAL A 433 -25.24 -0.91 -16.31
N GLN A 434 -25.42 -0.83 -15.00
CA GLN A 434 -24.35 -0.43 -14.06
C GLN A 434 -23.16 -1.39 -14.01
N ASN A 435 -23.42 -2.69 -14.19
CA ASN A 435 -22.40 -3.72 -14.11
C ASN A 435 -21.71 -4.01 -15.46
N GLY A 436 -22.09 -3.30 -16.54
CA GLY A 436 -21.57 -3.56 -17.88
C GLY A 436 -21.98 -4.92 -18.45
N ALA A 437 -23.01 -5.55 -17.88
CA ALA A 437 -23.46 -6.92 -18.21
C ALA A 437 -24.63 -6.92 -19.21
N ILE A 438 -24.68 -5.94 -20.12
CA ILE A 438 -25.70 -5.92 -21.18
C ILE A 438 -25.24 -6.90 -22.27
N SER A 439 -25.83 -8.09 -22.30
CA SER A 439 -25.70 -9.01 -23.42
C SER A 439 -26.53 -8.50 -24.60
N LEU A 440 -25.92 -8.39 -25.78
CA LEU A 440 -26.60 -7.96 -27.00
C LEU A 440 -26.85 -9.18 -27.90
N GLN A 441 -28.08 -9.30 -28.40
CA GLN A 441 -28.45 -10.31 -29.39
C GLN A 441 -28.68 -9.61 -30.73
N TRP A 442 -27.66 -9.65 -31.58
CA TRP A 442 -27.72 -9.02 -32.89
C TRP A 442 -28.64 -9.76 -33.83
N SER A 443 -29.51 -9.02 -34.49
CA SER A 443 -30.48 -9.54 -35.45
C SER A 443 -30.59 -8.58 -36.63
N ARG A 444 -30.85 -9.13 -37.82
CA ARG A 444 -31.04 -8.36 -39.06
C ARG A 444 -32.53 -8.35 -39.41
N PHE A 445 -33.12 -7.16 -39.47
CA PHE A 445 -34.57 -6.98 -39.64
C PHE A 445 -34.94 -5.68 -40.37
N ASP A 446 -36.15 -5.63 -40.94
CA ASP A 446 -36.71 -4.41 -41.53
C ASP A 446 -37.26 -3.47 -40.44
N CYS A 447 -36.49 -2.44 -40.10
CA CYS A 447 -36.85 -1.48 -39.06
C CYS A 447 -38.17 -0.77 -39.37
N VAL A 448 -38.47 -0.47 -40.64
CA VAL A 448 -39.71 0.24 -41.02
C VAL A 448 -40.92 -0.63 -40.77
N ALA A 449 -40.84 -1.93 -41.08
CA ALA A 449 -41.93 -2.89 -40.81
C ALA A 449 -42.22 -3.00 -39.31
N TYR A 450 -41.18 -3.10 -38.48
CA TYR A 450 -41.33 -3.16 -37.03
C TYR A 450 -41.83 -1.84 -36.43
N LEU A 451 -41.37 -0.68 -36.91
CA LEU A 451 -41.91 0.62 -36.45
C LEU A 451 -43.41 0.74 -36.76
N ARG A 452 -43.84 0.35 -37.97
CA ARG A 452 -45.27 0.33 -38.32
C ARG A 452 -46.06 -0.60 -37.40
N LEU A 453 -45.53 -1.80 -37.13
CA LEU A 453 -46.13 -2.78 -36.24
C LEU A 453 -46.22 -2.24 -34.80
N TRP A 454 -45.13 -1.72 -34.24
CA TRP A 454 -45.14 -1.17 -32.89
C TRP A 454 -46.07 0.04 -32.75
N MET A 455 -46.20 0.87 -33.79
CA MET A 455 -47.15 1.97 -33.82
C MET A 455 -48.61 1.51 -33.74
N THR A 456 -48.99 0.35 -34.30
CA THR A 456 -50.38 -0.12 -34.23
C THR A 456 -50.83 -0.33 -32.79
N GLY A 457 -49.94 -0.82 -31.91
CA GLY A 457 -50.19 -1.00 -30.48
C GLY A 457 -50.53 0.30 -29.71
N PHE A 458 -50.13 1.47 -30.24
CA PHE A 458 -50.37 2.78 -29.65
C PHE A 458 -51.49 3.57 -30.35
N ARG A 459 -51.96 3.10 -31.51
CA ARG A 459 -52.97 3.79 -32.33
C ARG A 459 -54.26 4.06 -31.57
N SER A 460 -54.78 3.05 -30.88
CA SER A 460 -56.01 3.21 -30.09
C SER A 460 -55.83 4.09 -28.85
N TRP A 461 -54.60 4.26 -28.35
CA TRP A 461 -54.33 5.26 -27.30
C TRP A 461 -54.37 6.66 -27.89
N ALA A 462 -53.62 6.89 -28.97
CA ALA A 462 -53.54 8.17 -29.65
C ALA A 462 -54.92 8.65 -30.13
N GLU A 463 -55.75 7.78 -30.71
CA GLU A 463 -57.14 8.08 -31.09
C GLU A 463 -58.00 8.51 -29.89
N ARG A 464 -57.85 7.83 -28.74
CA ARG A 464 -58.60 8.12 -27.52
C ARG A 464 -58.23 9.47 -26.90
N ILE A 465 -56.96 9.85 -26.95
CA ILE A 465 -56.49 11.17 -26.49
C ILE A 465 -56.46 12.21 -27.61
N ASN A 466 -57.03 11.89 -28.78
CA ASN A 466 -57.11 12.75 -29.97
C ASN A 466 -55.75 13.36 -30.37
N VAL A 467 -54.70 12.54 -30.37
CA VAL A 467 -53.35 12.90 -30.82
C VAL A 467 -53.06 12.25 -32.17
N ASN A 468 -52.52 13.01 -33.12
CA ASN A 468 -52.17 12.51 -34.44
C ASN A 468 -50.81 11.81 -34.41
N LEU A 469 -50.76 10.54 -34.88
CA LEU A 469 -49.52 9.78 -35.05
C LEU A 469 -49.08 9.79 -36.52
N CYS A 470 -47.88 10.30 -36.78
CA CYS A 470 -47.29 10.36 -38.12
C CYS A 470 -45.98 9.55 -38.19
N LEU A 471 -45.79 8.77 -39.26
CA LEU A 471 -44.54 8.06 -39.55
C LEU A 471 -43.89 8.62 -40.82
N GLU A 472 -42.69 9.16 -40.67
CA GLU A 472 -41.83 9.64 -41.74
C GLU A 472 -40.63 8.69 -41.89
N ALA A 473 -40.73 7.71 -42.78
CA ALA A 473 -39.68 6.71 -42.99
C ALA A 473 -39.57 6.34 -44.48
N PRO A 474 -38.41 5.83 -44.94
CA PRO A 474 -38.30 5.20 -46.26
C PRO A 474 -39.24 3.98 -46.35
N GLU A 475 -39.43 3.43 -47.57
CA GLU A 475 -40.29 2.25 -47.76
C GLU A 475 -39.75 1.00 -47.01
N HIS A 476 -38.43 0.83 -47.00
CA HIS A 476 -37.74 -0.29 -46.36
C HIS A 476 -36.40 0.19 -45.82
N TYR A 477 -36.02 -0.28 -44.62
CA TYR A 477 -34.67 -0.05 -44.08
C TYR A 477 -34.21 -1.26 -43.27
N GLU A 478 -33.26 -2.00 -43.83
CA GLU A 478 -32.63 -3.14 -43.16
C GLU A 478 -31.66 -2.62 -42.08
N MET A 479 -31.92 -3.02 -40.83
CA MET A 479 -31.12 -2.64 -39.67
C MET A 479 -30.55 -3.89 -39.02
N THR A 480 -29.28 -3.81 -38.60
CA THR A 480 -28.63 -4.83 -37.78
C THR A 480 -28.45 -4.28 -36.37
N ALA A 481 -29.31 -4.72 -35.46
CA ALA A 481 -29.37 -4.24 -34.07
C ALA A 481 -29.95 -5.34 -33.15
N ASP A 482 -29.94 -5.08 -31.85
CA ASP A 482 -30.72 -5.87 -30.90
C ASP A 482 -32.19 -5.42 -30.98
N LEU A 483 -33.01 -6.22 -31.66
CA LEU A 483 -34.42 -5.91 -31.93
C LEU A 483 -35.19 -5.59 -30.65
N ALA A 484 -34.98 -6.37 -29.58
CA ALA A 484 -35.67 -6.18 -28.31
C ALA A 484 -35.26 -4.87 -27.63
N LYS A 485 -34.00 -4.45 -27.74
CA LYS A 485 -33.56 -3.16 -27.16
C LYS A 485 -34.04 -1.97 -27.97
N VAL A 486 -34.10 -2.10 -29.30
CA VAL A 486 -34.70 -1.09 -30.18
C VAL A 486 -36.19 -0.95 -29.90
N GLU A 487 -36.92 -2.05 -29.75
CA GLU A 487 -38.33 -2.06 -29.35
C GLU A 487 -38.53 -1.32 -28.02
N HIS A 488 -37.71 -1.61 -27.03
CA HIS A 488 -37.78 -0.96 -25.72
C HIS A 488 -37.48 0.53 -25.77
N ILE A 489 -36.50 0.94 -26.60
CA ILE A 489 -36.21 2.35 -26.88
C ILE A 489 -37.43 3.03 -27.49
N PHE A 490 -38.02 2.40 -28.51
CA PHE A 490 -39.18 2.93 -29.22
C PHE A 490 -40.38 3.11 -28.29
N TYR A 491 -40.72 2.08 -27.51
CA TYR A 491 -41.86 2.14 -26.60
C TYR A 491 -41.71 3.20 -25.51
N ASN A 492 -40.52 3.34 -24.90
CA ASN A 492 -40.30 4.36 -23.88
C ASN A 492 -40.42 5.79 -24.43
N LEU A 493 -39.86 6.03 -25.61
CA LEU A 493 -39.90 7.35 -26.23
C LEU A 493 -41.32 7.67 -26.73
N LEU A 494 -42.01 6.72 -27.37
CA LEU A 494 -43.37 6.92 -27.86
C LEU A 494 -44.38 7.07 -26.73
N SER A 495 -44.26 6.30 -25.65
CA SER A 495 -45.14 6.43 -24.49
C SER A 495 -44.96 7.78 -23.80
N ASN A 496 -43.73 8.28 -23.69
CA ASN A 496 -43.47 9.61 -23.15
C ASN A 496 -44.07 10.69 -24.07
N ALA A 497 -43.82 10.62 -25.37
CA ALA A 497 -44.38 11.56 -26.34
C ALA A 497 -45.91 11.66 -26.24
N LEU A 498 -46.63 10.52 -26.22
CA LEU A 498 -48.08 10.49 -26.10
C LEU A 498 -48.59 10.98 -24.74
N LYS A 499 -47.84 10.73 -23.67
CA LYS A 499 -48.22 11.13 -22.31
C LYS A 499 -48.14 12.63 -22.08
N PHE A 500 -47.16 13.30 -22.68
CA PHE A 500 -46.91 14.73 -22.50
C PHE A 500 -47.45 15.61 -23.63
N THR A 501 -48.09 15.00 -24.64
CA THR A 501 -48.81 15.72 -25.70
C THR A 501 -50.27 15.99 -25.30
N PRO A 502 -50.75 17.24 -25.32
CA PRO A 502 -52.15 17.56 -25.05
C PRO A 502 -53.08 17.11 -26.19
N GLU A 503 -54.38 17.09 -25.90
CA GLU A 503 -55.43 16.76 -26.88
C GLU A 503 -55.32 17.65 -28.14
N GLY A 504 -55.39 17.04 -29.32
CA GLY A 504 -55.23 17.72 -30.62
C GLY A 504 -53.78 17.92 -31.08
N GLY A 505 -52.79 17.51 -30.28
CA GLY A 505 -51.38 17.56 -30.65
C GLY A 505 -50.96 16.48 -31.66
N THR A 506 -49.69 16.51 -32.05
CA THR A 506 -49.11 15.58 -33.03
C THR A 506 -47.82 14.97 -32.49
N VAL A 507 -47.67 13.66 -32.68
CA VAL A 507 -46.42 12.93 -32.43
C VAL A 507 -45.91 12.37 -33.76
N THR A 508 -44.72 12.81 -34.17
CA THR A 508 -44.06 12.40 -35.42
C THR A 508 -42.88 11.48 -35.12
N ILE A 509 -42.91 10.29 -35.68
CA ILE A 509 -41.81 9.32 -35.68
C ILE A 509 -41.08 9.44 -37.02
N ALA A 510 -39.80 9.79 -37.00
CA ALA A 510 -38.97 9.90 -38.20
C ALA A 510 -37.81 8.90 -38.15
N LEU A 511 -37.66 8.08 -39.20
CA LEU A 511 -36.50 7.22 -39.41
C LEU A 511 -35.68 7.75 -40.59
N ARG A 512 -34.46 8.21 -40.32
CA ARG A 512 -33.54 8.79 -41.31
C ARG A 512 -32.30 7.92 -41.49
N PRO A 513 -32.16 7.24 -42.63
CA PRO A 513 -30.92 6.56 -42.99
C PRO A 513 -29.77 7.55 -43.13
N LEU A 514 -28.62 7.24 -42.54
CA LEU A 514 -27.37 7.99 -42.66
C LEU A 514 -26.28 7.08 -43.27
N SER A 515 -25.19 7.68 -43.74
CA SER A 515 -24.05 6.93 -44.28
C SER A 515 -23.36 6.03 -43.24
N THR A 516 -23.53 6.33 -41.95
CA THR A 516 -22.91 5.63 -40.82
C THR A 516 -23.90 4.85 -39.96
N GLY A 517 -25.19 4.82 -40.29
CA GLY A 517 -26.24 4.26 -39.42
C GLY A 517 -27.65 4.74 -39.74
N ALA A 518 -28.52 4.80 -38.74
CA ALA A 518 -29.83 5.42 -38.81
C ALA A 518 -30.13 6.27 -37.58
N GLU A 519 -30.88 7.35 -37.79
CA GLU A 519 -31.47 8.14 -36.72
C GLU A 519 -32.97 7.84 -36.62
N LEU A 520 -33.39 7.45 -35.42
CA LEU A 520 -34.79 7.35 -35.02
C LEU A 520 -35.12 8.57 -34.14
N ALA A 521 -35.99 9.45 -34.64
CA ALA A 521 -36.43 10.63 -33.92
C ALA A 521 -37.93 10.55 -33.59
N ILE A 522 -38.31 10.83 -32.34
CA ILE A 522 -39.70 10.97 -31.92
C ILE A 522 -39.90 12.42 -31.47
N THR A 523 -40.77 13.14 -32.17
CA THR A 523 -41.10 14.54 -31.91
C THR A 523 -42.53 14.66 -31.43
N ASP A 524 -42.74 15.29 -30.28
CA ASP A 524 -44.06 15.64 -29.76
C ASP A 524 -44.31 17.15 -29.82
N THR A 525 -45.58 17.56 -29.83
CA THR A 525 -46.00 18.96 -29.68
C THR A 525 -46.51 19.25 -28.26
N GLY A 526 -45.88 18.63 -27.25
CA GLY A 526 -46.26 18.71 -25.85
C GLY A 526 -45.81 19.97 -25.12
N GLU A 527 -45.83 19.90 -23.78
CA GLU A 527 -45.45 21.02 -22.89
C GLU A 527 -43.96 21.42 -23.00
N GLY A 528 -43.12 20.57 -23.57
CA GLY A 528 -41.68 20.79 -23.67
C GLY A 528 -40.95 20.73 -22.33
N ILE A 529 -39.62 20.80 -22.36
CA ILE A 529 -38.74 20.65 -21.19
C ILE A 529 -37.93 21.93 -21.00
N ASP A 530 -37.81 22.39 -19.74
CA ASP A 530 -36.97 23.54 -19.38
C ASP A 530 -35.50 23.31 -19.76
N GLU A 531 -34.84 24.35 -20.29
CA GLU A 531 -33.45 24.27 -20.75
C GLU A 531 -32.48 23.89 -19.62
N GLU A 532 -32.76 24.29 -18.38
CA GLU A 532 -31.96 23.92 -17.20
C GLU A 532 -32.07 22.43 -16.85
N LYS A 533 -33.17 21.78 -17.23
CA LYS A 533 -33.46 20.38 -16.92
C LYS A 533 -32.98 19.43 -18.03
N LEU A 534 -32.86 19.92 -19.28
CA LEU A 534 -32.43 19.13 -20.45
C LEU A 534 -31.14 18.31 -20.24
N PRO A 535 -30.07 18.83 -19.58
CA PRO A 535 -28.85 18.04 -19.35
C PRO A 535 -29.07 16.82 -18.43
N HIS A 536 -30.11 16.87 -17.59
CA HIS A 536 -30.35 15.91 -16.51
C HIS A 536 -31.47 14.92 -16.81
N ILE A 537 -32.19 15.03 -17.92
CA ILE A 537 -33.33 14.14 -18.24
C ILE A 537 -32.94 12.67 -18.46
N PHE A 538 -31.67 12.43 -18.76
CA PHE A 538 -31.10 11.08 -18.88
C PHE A 538 -30.41 10.62 -17.58
N ASP A 539 -30.38 11.46 -16.54
CA ASP A 539 -29.92 11.08 -15.21
C ASP A 539 -30.96 10.19 -14.52
N ARG A 540 -30.47 9.32 -13.65
CA ARG A 540 -31.30 8.29 -13.00
C ARG A 540 -32.20 8.93 -11.95
N PHE A 541 -33.46 8.52 -11.91
CA PHE A 541 -34.49 9.01 -10.99
C PHE A 541 -34.81 10.50 -11.14
N PHE A 542 -34.40 11.10 -12.26
CA PHE A 542 -34.72 12.49 -12.56
C PHE A 542 -36.13 12.59 -13.15
N GLN A 543 -36.93 13.52 -12.62
CA GLN A 543 -38.28 13.85 -13.12
C GLN A 543 -38.34 15.35 -13.39
N ALA A 544 -38.82 15.74 -14.58
CA ALA A 544 -38.84 17.14 -15.00
C ALA A 544 -40.04 17.94 -14.46
N SER A 545 -41.07 17.27 -13.93
CA SER A 545 -42.32 17.87 -13.41
C SER A 545 -42.69 17.35 -12.02
N ASP A 546 -43.14 18.25 -11.13
CA ASP A 546 -43.55 17.96 -9.74
C ASP A 546 -44.97 17.33 -9.63
N ASN A 547 -45.68 17.20 -10.75
CA ASN A 547 -47.02 16.58 -10.77
C ASN A 547 -46.92 15.06 -10.73
N THR A 548 -47.70 14.44 -9.85
CA THR A 548 -47.81 12.98 -9.56
C THR A 548 -48.22 12.08 -10.73
N SER A 549 -48.12 12.55 -11.97
CA SER A 549 -48.50 11.83 -13.18
C SER A 549 -47.32 11.09 -13.84
N GLY A 550 -46.07 11.21 -13.36
CA GLY A 550 -44.85 10.68 -14.03
C GLY A 550 -44.23 9.43 -13.37
N GLY A 551 -43.81 8.43 -14.16
CA GLY A 551 -43.18 7.17 -13.69
C GLY A 551 -41.80 7.36 -13.03
N ALA A 552 -41.11 6.30 -12.60
CA ALA A 552 -39.96 6.33 -11.66
C ALA A 552 -38.69 7.10 -12.10
N GLY A 553 -38.68 7.79 -13.25
CA GLY A 553 -37.51 8.55 -13.73
C GLY A 553 -36.37 7.66 -14.23
N VAL A 554 -36.68 6.44 -14.68
CA VAL A 554 -35.70 5.42 -15.08
C VAL A 554 -35.71 5.17 -16.60
N GLY A 555 -36.86 5.30 -17.27
CA GLY A 555 -37.02 4.96 -18.69
C GLY A 555 -36.04 5.65 -19.65
N LEU A 556 -35.83 6.97 -19.54
CA LEU A 556 -34.88 7.69 -20.41
C LEU A 556 -33.42 7.30 -20.14
N ALA A 557 -33.07 6.99 -18.88
CA ALA A 557 -31.74 6.49 -18.54
C ALA A 557 -31.48 5.10 -19.15
N ILE A 558 -32.52 4.24 -19.25
CA ILE A 558 -32.44 2.94 -19.94
C ILE A 558 -32.32 3.14 -21.46
N VAL A 559 -33.08 4.07 -22.05
CA VAL A 559 -32.96 4.42 -23.49
C VAL A 559 -31.53 4.80 -23.84
N LYS A 560 -30.92 5.68 -23.05
CA LYS A 560 -29.51 6.08 -23.22
C LYS A 560 -28.57 4.88 -23.13
N ALA A 561 -28.75 4.04 -22.12
CA ALA A 561 -27.90 2.86 -21.93
C ALA A 561 -28.01 1.82 -23.05
N TYR A 562 -29.22 1.58 -23.58
CA TYR A 562 -29.44 0.64 -24.69
C TYR A 562 -28.91 1.16 -26.02
N ALA A 563 -28.99 2.47 -26.26
CA ALA A 563 -28.35 3.08 -27.42
C ALA A 563 -26.81 3.01 -27.31
N GLU A 564 -26.24 3.42 -26.18
CA GLU A 564 -24.78 3.40 -25.94
C GLU A 564 -24.20 1.98 -26.00
N ALA A 565 -24.89 0.98 -25.44
CA ALA A 565 -24.47 -0.43 -25.52
C ALA A 565 -24.35 -0.91 -26.97
N GLN A 566 -25.22 -0.44 -27.86
CA GLN A 566 -25.19 -0.76 -29.29
C GLN A 566 -24.24 0.14 -30.11
N GLY A 567 -23.45 1.00 -29.44
CA GLY A 567 -22.52 1.94 -30.08
C GLY A 567 -23.19 3.21 -30.63
N GLY A 568 -24.44 3.46 -30.25
CA GLY A 568 -25.24 4.61 -30.64
C GLY A 568 -25.17 5.78 -29.65
N THR A 569 -25.92 6.84 -29.95
CA THR A 569 -26.07 8.02 -29.07
C THR A 569 -27.52 8.45 -28.95
N VAL A 570 -27.85 9.16 -27.86
CA VAL A 570 -29.19 9.72 -27.64
C VAL A 570 -29.06 11.21 -27.33
N HIS A 571 -29.90 12.01 -27.97
CA HIS A 571 -29.98 13.45 -27.78
C HIS A 571 -31.43 13.88 -27.64
N ALA A 572 -31.67 14.96 -26.89
CA ALA A 572 -32.98 15.59 -26.81
C ALA A 572 -32.85 17.08 -27.09
N ALA A 573 -33.80 17.61 -27.86
CA ALA A 573 -33.97 19.04 -28.10
C ALA A 573 -35.41 19.41 -27.73
N SER A 574 -35.60 20.43 -26.91
CA SER A 574 -36.93 20.86 -26.51
C SER A 574 -36.95 22.35 -26.20
N HIS A 575 -38.12 22.98 -26.40
CA HIS A 575 -38.40 24.32 -25.93
C HIS A 575 -39.73 24.32 -25.17
N PRO A 576 -39.81 24.96 -23.99
CA PRO A 576 -41.07 25.07 -23.24
C PRO A 576 -42.22 25.60 -24.10
N GLY A 577 -43.35 24.90 -24.07
CA GLY A 577 -44.58 25.21 -24.81
C GLY A 577 -44.54 24.90 -26.32
N LYS A 578 -43.46 24.32 -26.84
CA LYS A 578 -43.31 23.95 -28.27
C LYS A 578 -43.09 22.46 -28.51
N GLY A 579 -42.99 21.65 -27.46
CA GLY A 579 -42.77 20.20 -27.53
C GLY A 579 -41.30 19.77 -27.42
N SER A 580 -41.06 18.47 -27.54
CA SER A 580 -39.74 17.84 -27.43
C SER A 580 -39.43 16.93 -28.62
N THR A 581 -38.17 16.84 -29.01
CA THR A 581 -37.64 15.88 -29.98
C THR A 581 -36.57 15.04 -29.31
N PHE A 582 -36.77 13.73 -29.26
CA PHE A 582 -35.77 12.75 -28.82
C PHE A 582 -35.21 12.02 -30.04
N THR A 583 -33.89 12.07 -30.21
CA THR A 583 -33.19 11.46 -31.35
C THR A 583 -32.23 10.38 -30.85
N VAL A 584 -32.39 9.17 -31.37
CA VAL A 584 -31.51 8.03 -31.12
C VAL A 584 -30.77 7.69 -32.41
N PHE A 585 -29.45 7.77 -32.38
CA PHE A 585 -28.58 7.30 -33.46
C PHE A 585 -28.11 5.88 -33.17
N LEU A 586 -28.26 4.98 -34.15
CA LEU A 586 -27.71 3.62 -34.10
C LEU A 586 -26.76 3.41 -35.29
N PRO A 587 -25.51 2.95 -35.06
CA PRO A 587 -24.53 2.77 -36.13
C PRO A 587 -24.88 1.56 -37.02
N ALA A 588 -24.58 1.66 -38.31
CA ALA A 588 -24.70 0.54 -39.24
C ALA A 588 -23.58 -0.46 -38.97
N ARG A 589 -23.94 -1.70 -38.62
CA ARG A 589 -22.97 -2.78 -38.34
C ARG A 589 -23.12 -3.89 -39.38
N GLN A 590 -21.98 -4.42 -39.86
CA GLN A 590 -21.89 -5.47 -40.89
C GLN A 590 -21.39 -6.81 -40.31
N GLU A 591 -21.87 -7.21 -39.13
CA GLU A 591 -21.61 -8.58 -38.62
C GLU A 591 -22.64 -9.55 -39.23
N GLU A 592 -22.24 -10.82 -39.48
CA GLU A 592 -23.14 -11.89 -39.94
C GLU A 592 -24.16 -12.26 -38.84
N ALA A 593 -25.17 -11.40 -38.67
CA ALA A 593 -26.29 -11.64 -37.76
C ALA A 593 -27.37 -12.47 -38.46
N PRO A 594 -28.02 -13.41 -37.76
CA PRO A 594 -29.12 -14.18 -38.32
C PRO A 594 -30.27 -13.24 -38.76
N GLU A 595 -30.78 -13.48 -39.96
CA GLU A 595 -31.92 -12.76 -40.50
C GLU A 595 -33.21 -13.22 -39.81
N VAL A 596 -34.00 -12.27 -39.33
CA VAL A 596 -35.31 -12.57 -38.75
C VAL A 596 -36.26 -12.89 -39.91
N PRO A 597 -36.80 -14.12 -40.03
CA PRO A 597 -37.67 -14.48 -41.14
C PRO A 597 -38.92 -13.58 -41.17
N ALA A 598 -39.36 -13.15 -42.35
CA ALA A 598 -40.58 -12.34 -42.49
C ALA A 598 -41.86 -13.00 -41.91
N ALA A 599 -41.87 -14.33 -41.78
CA ALA A 599 -42.94 -15.10 -41.12
C ALA A 599 -42.91 -15.06 -39.58
N ALA A 600 -41.89 -14.44 -38.98
CA ALA A 600 -41.70 -14.31 -37.54
C ALA A 600 -42.15 -12.94 -36.98
N LEU A 601 -42.80 -12.10 -37.80
CA LEU A 601 -43.47 -10.90 -37.31
C LEU A 601 -44.55 -11.31 -36.29
N PRO A 602 -44.53 -10.76 -35.07
CA PRO A 602 -45.56 -11.03 -34.07
C PRO A 602 -46.96 -10.70 -34.59
N LEU A 603 -47.97 -11.46 -34.16
CA LEU A 603 -49.36 -11.13 -34.47
C LEU A 603 -49.74 -9.77 -33.84
N GLU A 604 -50.62 -8.99 -34.48
CA GLU A 604 -51.06 -7.69 -33.94
C GLU A 604 -51.59 -7.78 -32.49
N ALA A 605 -52.19 -8.91 -32.12
CA ALA A 605 -52.65 -9.17 -30.76
C ALA A 605 -51.52 -9.22 -29.71
N GLU A 606 -50.35 -9.75 -30.06
CA GLU A 606 -49.19 -9.84 -29.18
C GLU A 606 -48.55 -8.46 -28.95
N VAL A 607 -48.48 -7.65 -30.02
CA VAL A 607 -47.94 -6.27 -29.96
C VAL A 607 -48.86 -5.35 -29.16
N SER A 608 -50.17 -5.54 -29.28
CA SER A 608 -51.17 -4.82 -28.48
C SER A 608 -51.01 -5.11 -26.98
N ALA A 609 -50.74 -6.36 -26.59
CA ALA A 609 -50.52 -6.75 -25.20
C ALA A 609 -49.26 -6.15 -24.57
N ILE A 610 -48.18 -6.01 -25.35
CA ILE A 610 -46.93 -5.36 -24.90
C ILE A 610 -47.14 -3.85 -24.77
N ALA A 611 -47.79 -3.21 -25.75
CA ALA A 611 -48.14 -1.79 -25.67
C ALA A 611 -49.06 -1.49 -24.48
N GLU A 612 -49.93 -2.43 -24.08
CA GLU A 612 -50.81 -2.31 -22.90
C GLU A 612 -50.02 -2.11 -21.59
N VAL A 613 -48.82 -2.68 -21.47
CA VAL A 613 -47.92 -2.51 -20.31
C VAL A 613 -47.40 -1.07 -20.21
N TYR A 614 -47.17 -0.40 -21.34
CA TYR A 614 -46.71 1.00 -21.41
C TYR A 614 -47.86 2.02 -21.37
N ARG A 615 -49.12 1.57 -21.50
CA ARG A 615 -50.35 2.38 -21.58
C ARG A 615 -51.06 2.60 -20.25
N VAL A 616 -50.50 2.19 -19.11
CA VAL A 616 -51.25 2.11 -17.84
C VAL A 616 -51.82 3.48 -17.40
N GLY A 617 -53.08 3.69 -17.78
CA GLY A 617 -53.90 4.90 -17.69
C GLY A 617 -55.25 4.64 -18.39
N GLU A 618 -56.11 3.87 -17.72
CA GLU A 618 -57.54 3.58 -18.00
C GLU A 618 -57.97 2.75 -19.23
N SER A 619 -58.96 1.85 -18.98
CA SER A 619 -59.98 1.07 -19.76
C SER A 619 -59.65 0.48 -21.16
N GLY A 620 -60.03 -0.76 -21.55
CA GLY A 620 -60.74 -1.90 -20.93
C GLY A 620 -61.04 -3.05 -21.96
N GLY A 621 -61.23 -4.30 -21.48
CA GLY A 621 -62.20 -5.31 -21.96
C GLY A 621 -61.96 -6.32 -23.11
N MET A 622 -61.75 -7.60 -22.72
CA MET A 622 -62.27 -8.88 -23.31
C MET A 622 -61.57 -9.44 -24.58
N GLU A 623 -61.35 -10.75 -24.85
CA GLU A 623 -61.83 -12.06 -24.39
C GLU A 623 -60.84 -13.13 -24.92
N ASP A 624 -60.54 -14.22 -24.19
CA ASP A 624 -60.29 -15.52 -24.84
C ASP A 624 -60.44 -16.71 -23.85
N LYS A 625 -61.57 -17.40 -24.00
CA LYS A 625 -61.95 -18.63 -23.29
C LYS A 625 -62.02 -19.73 -24.33
N LEU A 626 -60.96 -20.52 -24.50
CA LEU A 626 -61.04 -21.84 -25.12
C LEU A 626 -59.71 -22.60 -24.92
N LEU A 627 -59.62 -23.51 -23.94
CA LEU A 627 -58.80 -24.74 -24.09
C LEU A 627 -58.90 -25.75 -22.93
N VAL A 628 -59.39 -25.37 -21.74
CA VAL A 628 -59.17 -26.21 -20.53
C VAL A 628 -60.21 -27.33 -20.34
N GLU A 629 -61.23 -27.42 -21.18
CA GLU A 629 -62.40 -28.27 -20.88
C GLU A 629 -62.33 -29.72 -21.39
N ARG A 630 -61.15 -30.26 -21.74
CA ARG A 630 -61.10 -31.55 -22.47
C ARG A 630 -60.37 -32.77 -21.91
N LEU A 631 -59.81 -32.78 -20.70
CA LEU A 631 -59.02 -33.96 -20.28
C LEU A 631 -59.16 -34.46 -18.84
N ILE A 632 -60.27 -34.24 -18.15
CA ILE A 632 -60.44 -34.81 -16.80
C ILE A 632 -61.77 -35.59 -16.67
N ASN A 633 -61.76 -36.80 -17.24
CA ASN A 633 -62.55 -37.90 -16.70
C ASN A 633 -61.66 -38.68 -15.73
N PRO A 634 -61.94 -38.68 -14.42
CA PRO A 634 -61.33 -39.62 -13.48
C PRO A 634 -62.12 -40.93 -13.51
N GLU A 635 -62.13 -41.62 -14.65
CA GLU A 635 -62.61 -43.01 -14.72
C GLU A 635 -61.43 -43.93 -15.01
N ASN A 636 -60.65 -44.19 -13.96
CA ASN A 636 -59.89 -45.42 -13.72
C ASN A 636 -59.21 -45.28 -12.36
N GLY A 637 -59.54 -46.15 -11.39
CA GLY A 637 -59.12 -46.10 -9.99
C GLY A 637 -57.62 -46.34 -9.74
N GLY A 638 -56.74 -45.55 -10.36
CA GLY A 638 -55.30 -45.49 -10.04
C GLY A 638 -54.99 -44.41 -9.01
N ALA A 639 -53.93 -44.61 -8.22
CA ALA A 639 -53.44 -43.62 -7.25
C ALA A 639 -52.94 -42.33 -7.96
N LYS A 640 -53.19 -41.17 -7.36
CA LYS A 640 -52.71 -39.87 -7.87
C LYS A 640 -51.16 -39.83 -7.87
N PRO A 641 -50.51 -39.21 -8.86
CA PRO A 641 -49.04 -39.05 -8.85
C PRO A 641 -48.58 -38.20 -7.66
N GLN A 642 -47.43 -38.53 -7.09
CA GLN A 642 -46.89 -37.82 -5.93
C GLN A 642 -45.95 -36.69 -6.36
N VAL A 643 -46.22 -35.46 -5.93
CA VAL A 643 -45.39 -34.29 -6.25
C VAL A 643 -44.82 -33.69 -4.95
N LEU A 644 -43.52 -33.43 -4.92
CA LEU A 644 -42.86 -32.73 -3.82
C LEU A 644 -42.64 -31.26 -4.20
N VAL A 645 -43.16 -30.34 -3.38
CA VAL A 645 -42.99 -28.89 -3.53
C VAL A 645 -42.00 -28.40 -2.48
N VAL A 646 -40.95 -27.71 -2.94
CA VAL A 646 -39.85 -27.20 -2.11
C VAL A 646 -39.70 -25.71 -2.38
N ASP A 647 -39.82 -24.90 -1.35
CA ASP A 647 -39.68 -23.44 -1.42
C ASP A 647 -39.49 -22.95 0.00
N ASP A 648 -38.54 -22.08 0.31
CA ASP A 648 -38.29 -21.67 1.70
C ASP A 648 -39.43 -20.80 2.27
N ASN A 649 -40.12 -20.07 1.41
CA ASN A 649 -41.28 -19.27 1.75
C ASN A 649 -42.53 -20.15 1.95
N GLN A 650 -43.10 -20.10 3.15
CA GLN A 650 -44.31 -20.87 3.51
C GLN A 650 -45.51 -20.52 2.64
N GLU A 651 -45.75 -19.24 2.34
CA GLU A 651 -46.90 -18.78 1.57
C GLU A 651 -46.80 -19.22 0.10
N VAL A 652 -45.61 -19.13 -0.51
CA VAL A 652 -45.39 -19.61 -1.89
C VAL A 652 -45.54 -21.13 -1.98
N ARG A 653 -44.97 -21.85 -1.01
CA ARG A 653 -45.10 -23.31 -0.92
C ARG A 653 -46.55 -23.76 -0.76
N GLU A 654 -47.32 -23.10 0.10
CA GLU A 654 -48.74 -23.37 0.30
C GLU A 654 -49.57 -23.03 -0.95
N TYR A 655 -49.27 -21.91 -1.61
CA TYR A 655 -49.93 -21.51 -2.85
C TYR A 655 -49.69 -22.51 -3.99
N VAL A 656 -48.42 -22.90 -4.23
CA VAL A 656 -48.08 -23.94 -5.22
C VAL A 656 -48.75 -25.27 -4.86
N ALA A 657 -48.76 -25.65 -3.56
CA ALA A 657 -49.45 -26.85 -3.14
C ALA A 657 -50.95 -26.79 -3.42
N GLN A 658 -51.62 -25.68 -3.12
CA GLN A 658 -53.05 -25.47 -3.41
C GLN A 658 -53.36 -25.57 -4.91
N LEU A 659 -52.47 -25.06 -5.77
CA LEU A 659 -52.61 -25.18 -7.22
C LEU A 659 -52.56 -26.64 -7.70
N LEU A 660 -51.78 -27.49 -7.03
CA LEU A 660 -51.50 -28.88 -7.43
C LEU A 660 -52.42 -29.93 -6.78
N LEU A 661 -52.94 -29.66 -5.58
CA LEU A 661 -53.79 -30.57 -4.78
C LEU A 661 -55.00 -31.18 -5.54
N PRO A 662 -55.69 -30.47 -6.45
CA PRO A 662 -56.79 -31.08 -7.22
C PRO A 662 -56.33 -32.28 -8.05
N TYR A 663 -55.12 -32.21 -8.60
CA TYR A 663 -54.61 -33.14 -9.62
C TYR A 663 -53.59 -34.16 -9.08
N TYR A 664 -52.88 -33.85 -8.00
CA TYR A 664 -51.73 -34.61 -7.49
C TYR A 664 -51.78 -34.81 -5.97
N ASP A 665 -51.07 -35.84 -5.47
CA ASP A 665 -50.79 -35.99 -4.04
C ASP A 665 -49.54 -35.17 -3.69
N VAL A 666 -49.75 -34.04 -3.00
CA VAL A 666 -48.70 -33.04 -2.79
C VAL A 666 -48.06 -33.16 -1.42
N TRP A 667 -46.73 -33.15 -1.39
CA TRP A 667 -45.91 -33.03 -0.19
C TRP A 667 -45.12 -31.74 -0.22
N MET A 668 -44.83 -31.18 0.95
CA MET A 668 -44.17 -29.88 1.09
C MET A 668 -42.89 -30.01 1.90
N ALA A 669 -41.83 -29.31 1.51
CA ALA A 669 -40.55 -29.30 2.22
C ALA A 669 -39.99 -27.89 2.45
N PRO A 670 -39.51 -27.62 3.68
CA PRO A 670 -38.50 -26.66 4.11
C PRO A 670 -37.66 -25.90 3.11
N ASP A 671 -36.76 -26.73 2.58
CA ASP A 671 -35.43 -26.42 2.12
C ASP A 671 -34.92 -27.68 1.40
N GLY A 672 -33.79 -27.56 0.69
CA GLY A 672 -33.24 -28.67 -0.09
C GLY A 672 -32.80 -29.87 0.76
N GLU A 673 -32.45 -29.70 2.03
CA GLU A 673 -31.98 -30.81 2.88
C GLU A 673 -33.16 -31.67 3.36
N VAL A 674 -34.26 -31.05 3.77
CA VAL A 674 -35.51 -31.75 4.08
C VAL A 674 -36.06 -32.39 2.81
N ALA A 675 -36.05 -31.68 1.68
CA ALA A 675 -36.50 -32.21 0.40
C ALA A 675 -35.70 -33.43 -0.06
N TRP A 676 -34.37 -33.41 0.09
CA TRP A 676 -33.51 -34.55 -0.21
C TRP A 676 -33.89 -35.79 0.62
N ASN A 677 -34.03 -35.61 1.93
CA ASN A 677 -34.42 -36.69 2.83
C ASN A 677 -35.82 -37.23 2.52
N GLU A 678 -36.80 -36.38 2.22
CA GLU A 678 -38.14 -36.81 1.84
C GLU A 678 -38.16 -37.47 0.45
N THR A 679 -37.31 -37.03 -0.48
CA THR A 679 -37.15 -37.66 -1.80
C THR A 679 -36.62 -39.09 -1.66
N LEU A 680 -35.60 -39.32 -0.83
CA LEU A 680 -35.08 -40.66 -0.53
C LEU A 680 -36.11 -41.55 0.20
N LYS A 681 -36.87 -40.97 1.13
CA LYS A 681 -37.86 -41.71 1.94
C LYS A 681 -39.13 -42.05 1.18
N ARG A 682 -39.59 -41.21 0.25
CA ARG A 682 -40.93 -41.32 -0.36
C ARG A 682 -40.91 -41.58 -1.85
N MET A 683 -39.87 -41.15 -2.56
CA MET A 683 -39.71 -41.33 -4.00
C MET A 683 -40.87 -40.71 -4.79
N PRO A 684 -41.02 -39.37 -4.75
CA PRO A 684 -42.07 -38.68 -5.51
C PRO A 684 -41.91 -38.90 -7.02
N ASP A 685 -43.00 -38.78 -7.76
CA ASP A 685 -43.02 -38.85 -9.23
C ASP A 685 -42.47 -37.57 -9.88
N LEU A 686 -42.45 -36.43 -9.17
CA LEU A 686 -41.86 -35.16 -9.61
C LEU A 686 -41.49 -34.27 -8.42
N VAL A 687 -40.42 -33.47 -8.56
CA VAL A 687 -40.03 -32.43 -7.59
C VAL A 687 -40.14 -31.05 -8.23
N VAL A 688 -40.91 -30.14 -7.62
CA VAL A 688 -40.94 -28.70 -7.92
C VAL A 688 -40.13 -27.99 -6.84
N SER A 689 -39.06 -27.30 -7.19
CA SER A 689 -38.16 -26.67 -6.22
C SER A 689 -37.85 -25.23 -6.57
N ASP A 690 -37.87 -24.33 -5.60
CA ASP A 690 -37.23 -23.02 -5.74
C ASP A 690 -35.71 -23.17 -5.91
N VAL A 691 -35.09 -22.22 -6.61
CA VAL A 691 -33.64 -22.17 -6.80
C VAL A 691 -32.96 -21.60 -5.56
N ALA A 692 -33.43 -20.47 -5.04
CA ALA A 692 -32.79 -19.77 -3.94
C ALA A 692 -33.39 -20.21 -2.60
N MET A 693 -32.73 -21.16 -1.92
CA MET A 693 -33.18 -21.65 -0.61
C MET A 693 -32.00 -21.80 0.36
N PRO A 694 -32.21 -21.63 1.67
CA PRO A 694 -31.17 -21.81 2.67
C PRO A 694 -30.76 -23.29 2.82
N LYS A 695 -29.54 -23.50 3.36
CA LYS A 695 -28.87 -24.81 3.54
C LYS A 695 -28.45 -25.47 2.22
N VAL A 696 -29.42 -25.99 1.47
CA VAL A 696 -29.22 -26.64 0.18
C VAL A 696 -30.14 -25.95 -0.80
N ASP A 697 -29.53 -25.28 -1.77
CA ASP A 697 -30.24 -24.58 -2.84
C ASP A 697 -30.86 -25.57 -3.84
N GLY A 698 -31.75 -25.09 -4.70
CA GLY A 698 -32.48 -25.93 -5.65
C GLY A 698 -31.60 -26.59 -6.71
N LEU A 699 -30.47 -25.96 -7.07
CA LEU A 699 -29.52 -26.49 -8.04
C LEU A 699 -28.74 -27.66 -7.46
N GLU A 700 -28.22 -27.51 -6.25
CA GLU A 700 -27.54 -28.58 -5.51
C GLU A 700 -28.51 -29.71 -5.15
N LEU A 701 -29.76 -29.41 -4.80
CA LEU A 701 -30.82 -30.42 -4.64
C LEU A 701 -31.04 -31.19 -5.95
N CYS A 702 -31.19 -30.50 -7.07
CA CYS A 702 -31.35 -31.13 -8.38
C CYS A 702 -30.16 -32.05 -8.68
N LYS A 703 -28.94 -31.56 -8.50
CA LYS A 703 -27.72 -32.34 -8.69
C LYS A 703 -27.69 -33.58 -7.81
N ARG A 704 -28.02 -33.49 -6.52
CA ARG A 704 -28.09 -34.65 -5.61
C ARG A 704 -29.15 -35.67 -6.04
N ILE A 705 -30.31 -35.19 -6.49
CA ILE A 705 -31.37 -36.05 -7.02
C ILE A 705 -30.87 -36.81 -8.24
N LYS A 706 -30.28 -36.09 -9.21
CA LYS A 706 -29.84 -36.63 -10.52
C LYS A 706 -28.62 -37.52 -10.46
N THR A 707 -27.67 -37.24 -9.58
CA THR A 707 -26.43 -38.03 -9.42
C THR A 707 -26.62 -39.29 -8.58
N SER A 708 -27.70 -39.39 -7.80
CA SER A 708 -28.00 -40.55 -6.98
C SER A 708 -28.58 -41.71 -7.80
N GLU A 709 -27.96 -42.89 -7.70
CA GLU A 709 -28.46 -44.11 -8.34
C GLU A 709 -29.90 -44.46 -7.90
N ILE A 710 -30.33 -44.01 -6.71
CA ILE A 710 -31.68 -44.27 -6.19
C ILE A 710 -32.70 -43.32 -6.85
N THR A 711 -32.40 -42.02 -6.92
CA THR A 711 -33.38 -40.95 -7.21
C THR A 711 -33.23 -40.31 -8.58
N GLY A 712 -32.17 -40.62 -9.34
CA GLY A 712 -31.79 -39.90 -10.57
C GLY A 712 -32.80 -39.91 -11.71
N HIS A 713 -33.85 -40.71 -11.57
CA HIS A 713 -34.92 -40.89 -12.52
C HIS A 713 -36.15 -40.02 -12.25
N ILE A 714 -36.17 -39.30 -11.12
CA ILE A 714 -37.25 -38.39 -10.73
C ILE A 714 -37.05 -37.07 -11.46
N PRO A 715 -38.04 -36.57 -12.23
CA PRO A 715 -37.96 -35.27 -12.89
C PRO A 715 -37.97 -34.11 -11.89
N VAL A 716 -37.18 -33.06 -12.17
CA VAL A 716 -37.06 -31.86 -11.34
C VAL A 716 -37.42 -30.63 -12.17
N LEU A 717 -38.37 -29.84 -11.66
CA LEU A 717 -38.79 -28.54 -12.20
C LEU A 717 -38.33 -27.44 -11.24
N LEU A 718 -37.58 -26.46 -11.75
CA LEU A 718 -37.04 -25.36 -10.94
C LEU A 718 -37.87 -24.08 -11.09
N LEU A 719 -38.25 -23.48 -9.97
CA LEU A 719 -38.83 -22.14 -9.90
C LEU A 719 -37.69 -21.13 -9.69
N THR A 720 -37.58 -20.12 -10.54
CA THR A 720 -36.48 -19.14 -10.46
C THR A 720 -37.00 -17.71 -10.47
N ALA A 721 -36.42 -16.82 -9.66
CA ALA A 721 -36.71 -15.39 -9.75
C ALA A 721 -36.03 -14.71 -10.95
N ASN A 722 -34.96 -15.29 -11.51
CA ASN A 722 -34.14 -14.64 -12.53
C ASN A 722 -34.29 -15.33 -13.89
N ALA A 723 -35.09 -14.72 -14.77
CA ALA A 723 -35.32 -15.23 -16.13
C ALA A 723 -34.09 -15.12 -17.05
N LEU A 724 -33.09 -14.31 -16.68
CA LEU A 724 -32.05 -13.75 -17.57
C LEU A 724 -30.60 -14.00 -17.10
N ASP A 725 -30.36 -14.87 -16.11
CA ASP A 725 -29.02 -15.41 -15.84
C ASP A 725 -28.87 -16.69 -16.66
N ASP A 726 -28.32 -16.56 -17.86
CA ASP A 726 -28.04 -17.71 -18.72
C ASP A 726 -27.13 -18.72 -18.00
N ASP A 727 -26.18 -18.25 -17.17
CA ASP A 727 -25.27 -19.11 -16.39
C ASP A 727 -26.01 -20.03 -15.41
N GLN A 728 -27.03 -19.53 -14.68
CA GLN A 728 -27.80 -20.38 -13.74
C GLN A 728 -28.71 -21.38 -14.46
N ARG A 729 -29.22 -21.03 -15.64
CA ARG A 729 -30.01 -21.95 -16.47
C ARG A 729 -29.13 -23.00 -17.12
N ILE A 730 -27.95 -22.60 -17.62
CA ILE A 730 -26.92 -23.49 -18.18
C ILE A 730 -26.49 -24.48 -17.10
N GLU A 731 -26.08 -24.01 -15.91
CA GLU A 731 -25.66 -24.88 -14.81
C GLU A 731 -26.75 -25.87 -14.40
N GLY A 732 -28.01 -25.44 -14.28
CA GLY A 732 -29.06 -26.36 -13.86
C GLY A 732 -29.48 -27.35 -14.97
N TYR A 733 -29.38 -27.00 -16.26
CA TYR A 733 -29.54 -27.98 -17.36
C TYR A 733 -28.36 -28.96 -17.39
N GLU A 734 -27.14 -28.50 -17.14
CA GLU A 734 -25.95 -29.36 -16.96
C GLU A 734 -26.12 -30.32 -15.77
N TYR A 735 -26.79 -29.88 -14.69
CA TYR A 735 -27.14 -30.70 -13.54
C TYR A 735 -28.40 -31.57 -13.75
N GLY A 736 -29.03 -31.52 -14.92
CA GLY A 736 -30.08 -32.44 -15.35
C GLY A 736 -31.52 -32.04 -15.00
N ALA A 737 -31.79 -30.77 -14.68
CA ALA A 737 -33.18 -30.29 -14.51
C ALA A 737 -33.96 -30.35 -15.84
N GLU A 738 -35.21 -30.81 -15.81
CA GLU A 738 -36.00 -30.99 -17.03
C GLU A 738 -36.84 -29.76 -17.42
N ALA A 739 -37.12 -28.83 -16.49
CA ALA A 739 -37.87 -27.62 -16.80
C ALA A 739 -37.62 -26.47 -15.81
N TYR A 740 -37.86 -25.24 -16.28
CA TYR A 740 -37.81 -24.01 -15.47
C TYR A 740 -39.09 -23.19 -15.61
N VAL A 741 -39.47 -22.51 -14.53
CA VAL A 741 -40.57 -21.55 -14.49
C VAL A 741 -40.14 -20.31 -13.71
N THR A 742 -40.36 -19.11 -14.27
CA THR A 742 -39.89 -17.84 -13.68
C THR A 742 -40.93 -17.23 -12.74
N LYS A 743 -40.54 -16.77 -11.55
CA LYS A 743 -41.38 -16.02 -10.59
C LYS A 743 -41.43 -14.52 -10.95
N PRO A 744 -42.60 -13.86 -10.95
CA PRO A 744 -43.93 -14.44 -10.75
C PRO A 744 -44.35 -15.32 -11.93
N PHE A 745 -44.99 -16.47 -11.64
CA PHE A 745 -45.41 -17.44 -12.66
C PHE A 745 -46.93 -17.53 -12.76
N ASN A 746 -47.39 -17.88 -13.96
CA ASN A 746 -48.79 -18.20 -14.21
C ASN A 746 -49.08 -19.66 -13.82
N GLY A 747 -50.11 -19.88 -12.99
CA GLY A 747 -50.45 -21.22 -12.50
C GLY A 747 -50.80 -22.23 -13.61
N LYS A 748 -51.40 -21.79 -14.73
CA LYS A 748 -51.73 -22.66 -15.88
C LYS A 748 -50.46 -23.17 -16.56
N VAL A 749 -49.45 -22.32 -16.68
CA VAL A 749 -48.15 -22.67 -17.28
C VAL A 749 -47.43 -23.71 -16.42
N LEU A 750 -47.42 -23.52 -15.09
CA LEU A 750 -46.81 -24.47 -14.16
C LEU A 750 -47.46 -25.86 -14.25
N LEU A 751 -48.80 -25.92 -14.28
CA LEU A 751 -49.56 -27.17 -14.41
C LEU A 751 -49.23 -27.93 -15.71
N SER A 752 -49.23 -27.22 -16.85
CA SER A 752 -48.94 -27.81 -18.16
C SER A 752 -47.53 -28.40 -18.23
N ARG A 753 -46.53 -27.72 -17.63
CA ARG A 753 -45.15 -28.22 -17.56
C ARG A 753 -45.04 -29.50 -16.73
N ILE A 754 -45.70 -29.55 -15.57
CA ILE A 754 -45.71 -30.73 -14.70
C ILE A 754 -46.37 -31.92 -15.41
N GLU A 755 -47.50 -31.70 -16.08
CA GLU A 755 -48.21 -32.75 -16.82
C GLU A 755 -47.37 -33.34 -17.95
N ASN A 756 -46.66 -32.51 -18.70
CA ASN A 756 -45.78 -32.96 -19.78
C ASN A 756 -44.63 -33.84 -19.25
N LEU A 757 -43.98 -33.42 -18.16
CA LEU A 757 -42.89 -34.18 -17.53
C LEU A 757 -43.37 -35.55 -17.03
N LEU A 758 -44.53 -35.61 -16.38
CA LEU A 758 -45.11 -36.86 -15.89
C LEU A 758 -45.56 -37.78 -17.03
N THR A 759 -46.12 -37.23 -18.11
CA THR A 759 -46.55 -37.98 -19.29
C THR A 759 -45.35 -38.60 -20.00
N THR A 760 -44.30 -37.82 -20.23
CA THR A 760 -43.02 -38.30 -20.78
C THR A 760 -42.45 -39.43 -19.94
N ARG A 761 -42.53 -39.32 -18.61
CA ARG A 761 -42.05 -40.37 -17.69
C ARG A 761 -42.88 -41.65 -17.77
N ARG A 762 -44.20 -41.58 -17.94
CA ARG A 762 -45.07 -42.77 -18.11
C ARG A 762 -44.75 -43.52 -19.39
N LEU A 763 -44.49 -42.81 -20.49
CA LEU A 763 -44.13 -43.41 -21.78
C LEU A 763 -42.81 -44.20 -21.69
N LEU A 764 -41.82 -43.70 -20.94
CA LEU A 764 -40.54 -44.39 -20.71
C LEU A 764 -40.71 -45.67 -19.86
N LYS A 765 -41.63 -45.70 -18.88
CA LYS A 765 -41.90 -46.91 -18.07
C LYS A 765 -42.43 -48.08 -18.90
N GLY A 766 -43.18 -47.80 -19.97
CA GLY A 766 -43.72 -48.82 -20.88
C GLY A 766 -42.64 -49.55 -21.69
N HIS A 767 -41.55 -48.86 -22.06
CA HIS A 767 -40.46 -49.43 -22.85
C HIS A 767 -39.59 -50.44 -22.08
N PHE A 768 -39.41 -50.29 -20.76
CA PHE A 768 -38.62 -51.22 -19.95
C PHE A 768 -39.32 -52.55 -19.63
N ALA A 769 -40.64 -52.65 -19.86
CA ALA A 769 -41.43 -53.84 -19.55
C ALA A 769 -41.56 -54.82 -20.74
N GLY A 770 -41.39 -54.36 -21.98
CA GLY A 770 -41.41 -55.16 -23.21
C GLY A 770 -40.00 -55.52 -23.70
N ASN A 771 -39.84 -56.65 -24.38
CA ASN A 771 -38.54 -57.09 -24.93
C ASN A 771 -37.98 -56.09 -25.96
N GLU A 772 -36.64 -56.13 -26.09
CA GLU A 772 -35.76 -55.35 -26.98
C GLU A 772 -35.61 -53.86 -26.63
N VAL A 773 -34.44 -53.53 -26.09
CA VAL A 773 -33.98 -52.17 -25.81
C VAL A 773 -33.35 -51.66 -27.10
N GLU A 774 -34.12 -51.00 -27.96
CA GLU A 774 -33.54 -50.03 -28.90
C GLU A 774 -33.34 -48.70 -28.16
N GLU A 775 -32.17 -48.10 -28.37
CA GLU A 775 -31.66 -46.91 -27.69
C GLU A 775 -32.60 -45.70 -27.84
N VAL A 776 -33.33 -45.37 -26.77
CA VAL A 776 -33.91 -44.04 -26.60
C VAL A 776 -33.55 -43.52 -25.21
N GLN A 777 -32.67 -42.53 -25.18
CA GLN A 777 -32.36 -41.54 -24.11
C GLN A 777 -32.76 -41.89 -22.66
N ALA A 778 -32.48 -43.11 -22.21
CA ALA A 778 -32.45 -43.40 -20.78
C ALA A 778 -31.14 -42.84 -20.22
N SER A 779 -31.21 -42.18 -19.06
CA SER A 779 -30.01 -41.83 -18.29
C SER A 779 -29.08 -43.05 -18.22
N ASN A 780 -27.81 -42.87 -18.59
CA ASN A 780 -26.79 -43.94 -18.65
C ASN A 780 -26.71 -44.72 -17.32
N ALA A 781 -27.04 -44.07 -16.19
CA ALA A 781 -27.10 -44.66 -14.85
C ALA A 781 -28.28 -45.62 -14.63
N ASP A 782 -29.48 -45.31 -15.15
CA ASP A 782 -30.67 -46.19 -15.00
C ASP A 782 -30.53 -47.46 -15.84
N ALA A 783 -29.98 -47.34 -17.05
CA ALA A 783 -29.66 -48.48 -17.91
C ALA A 783 -28.57 -49.37 -17.27
N GLN A 784 -27.50 -48.76 -16.73
CA GLN A 784 -26.45 -49.48 -16.00
C GLN A 784 -26.98 -50.16 -14.74
N PHE A 785 -27.86 -49.51 -13.96
CA PHE A 785 -28.50 -50.14 -12.81
C PHE A 785 -29.31 -51.36 -13.24
N MET A 786 -30.12 -51.26 -14.30
CA MET A 786 -30.91 -52.40 -14.79
C MET A 786 -30.04 -53.55 -15.30
N GLU A 787 -28.90 -53.27 -15.92
CA GLU A 787 -27.94 -54.31 -16.29
C GLU A 787 -27.26 -54.95 -15.08
N LYS A 788 -26.83 -54.16 -14.07
CA LYS A 788 -26.31 -54.69 -12.79
C LYS A 788 -27.36 -55.55 -12.08
N PHE A 789 -28.61 -55.11 -12.03
CA PHE A 789 -29.71 -55.86 -11.44
C PHE A 789 -29.94 -57.19 -12.19
N LYS A 790 -30.05 -57.15 -13.52
CA LYS A 790 -30.19 -58.37 -14.34
C LYS A 790 -29.00 -59.31 -14.15
N ALA A 791 -27.78 -58.79 -14.06
CA ALA A 791 -26.57 -59.57 -13.82
C ALA A 791 -26.56 -60.24 -12.44
N ALA A 792 -26.92 -59.51 -11.38
CA ALA A 792 -27.05 -60.05 -10.02
C ALA A 792 -28.10 -61.18 -9.96
N VAL A 793 -29.25 -60.97 -10.62
CA VAL A 793 -30.30 -61.99 -10.74
C VAL A 793 -29.80 -63.21 -11.54
N ARG A 794 -29.06 -63.02 -12.63
CA ARG A 794 -28.49 -64.12 -13.45
C ARG A 794 -27.43 -64.92 -12.70
N ALA A 795 -26.57 -64.26 -11.90
CA ALA A 795 -25.50 -64.91 -11.15
C ALA A 795 -26.04 -65.87 -10.06
N LYS A 796 -27.19 -65.54 -9.46
CA LYS A 796 -27.83 -66.33 -8.38
C LYS A 796 -29.12 -67.02 -8.83
N LEU A 797 -29.32 -67.19 -10.14
CA LEU A 797 -30.61 -67.60 -10.70
C LEU A 797 -31.07 -68.98 -10.21
N ALA A 798 -30.11 -69.91 -10.02
CA ALA A 798 -30.32 -71.27 -9.53
C ALA A 798 -30.61 -71.36 -8.02
N ASN A 799 -30.38 -70.29 -7.24
CA ASN A 799 -30.59 -70.30 -5.80
C ASN A 799 -32.08 -70.19 -5.45
N THR A 800 -32.68 -71.25 -4.93
CA THR A 800 -34.11 -71.29 -4.54
C THR A 800 -34.47 -70.31 -3.42
N GLU A 801 -33.51 -69.87 -2.60
CA GLU A 801 -33.70 -68.96 -1.47
C GLU A 801 -33.41 -67.48 -1.80
N LEU A 802 -33.10 -67.15 -3.07
CA LEU A 802 -32.82 -65.78 -3.50
C LEU A 802 -33.96 -64.83 -3.10
N ASN A 803 -33.65 -63.87 -2.24
CA ASN A 803 -34.61 -62.89 -1.72
C ASN A 803 -34.19 -61.45 -2.07
N VAL A 804 -35.12 -60.52 -1.90
CA VAL A 804 -34.92 -59.10 -2.26
C VAL A 804 -33.97 -58.39 -1.28
N GLU A 805 -33.80 -58.89 -0.04
CA GLU A 805 -32.79 -58.37 0.88
C GLU A 805 -31.36 -58.63 0.39
N GLU A 806 -31.09 -59.85 -0.08
CA GLU A 806 -29.76 -60.26 -0.55
C GLU A 806 -29.38 -59.54 -1.85
N LEU A 807 -30.33 -59.41 -2.80
CA LEU A 807 -30.13 -58.59 -4.01
C LEU A 807 -29.96 -57.11 -3.69
N GLY A 808 -30.63 -56.62 -2.64
CA GLY A 808 -30.43 -55.27 -2.14
C GLY A 808 -29.00 -55.08 -1.66
N ALA A 809 -28.49 -56.01 -0.84
CA ALA A 809 -27.11 -55.99 -0.35
C ALA A 809 -26.07 -56.03 -1.48
N ASP A 810 -26.26 -56.88 -2.50
CA ASP A 810 -25.37 -56.97 -3.67
C ASP A 810 -25.31 -55.67 -4.48
N LEU A 811 -26.41 -54.90 -4.49
CA LEU A 811 -26.55 -53.65 -5.22
C LEU A 811 -26.37 -52.40 -4.34
N GLY A 812 -26.02 -52.56 -3.06
CA GLY A 812 -25.84 -51.44 -2.12
C GLY A 812 -27.13 -50.69 -1.76
N MET A 813 -28.30 -51.32 -1.89
CA MET A 813 -29.61 -50.72 -1.63
C MET A 813 -30.37 -51.46 -0.54
N SER A 814 -31.18 -50.74 0.25
CA SER A 814 -32.14 -51.43 1.14
C SER A 814 -33.24 -52.14 0.33
N ARG A 815 -33.88 -53.16 0.91
CA ARG A 815 -35.01 -53.89 0.30
C ARG A 815 -36.10 -52.97 -0.25
N VAL A 816 -36.43 -51.91 0.51
CA VAL A 816 -37.49 -50.96 0.13
C VAL A 816 -37.06 -50.06 -1.03
N GLN A 817 -35.81 -49.60 -1.04
CA GLN A 817 -35.25 -48.79 -2.13
C GLN A 817 -35.15 -49.59 -3.43
N LEU A 818 -34.64 -50.82 -3.36
CA LEU A 818 -34.56 -51.71 -4.51
C LEU A 818 -35.95 -51.98 -5.10
N TYR A 819 -36.92 -52.30 -4.22
CA TYR A 819 -38.29 -52.54 -4.63
C TYR A 819 -38.90 -51.35 -5.36
N ARG A 820 -38.76 -50.15 -4.79
CA ARG A 820 -39.30 -48.91 -5.38
C ARG A 820 -38.60 -48.54 -6.68
N LYS A 821 -37.28 -48.67 -6.75
CA LYS A 821 -36.49 -48.38 -7.96
C LYS A 821 -36.89 -49.29 -9.12
N VAL A 822 -36.94 -50.61 -8.90
CA VAL A 822 -37.34 -51.58 -9.95
C VAL A 822 -38.78 -51.35 -10.38
N LYS A 823 -39.69 -51.11 -9.43
CA LYS A 823 -41.10 -50.81 -9.73
C LYS A 823 -41.27 -49.48 -10.48
N ALA A 824 -40.48 -48.47 -10.14
CA ALA A 824 -40.50 -47.17 -10.81
C ALA A 824 -39.95 -47.23 -12.24
N LEU A 825 -38.98 -48.10 -12.52
CA LEU A 825 -38.40 -48.28 -13.85
C LEU A 825 -39.21 -49.22 -14.75
N THR A 826 -39.70 -50.34 -14.21
CA THR A 826 -40.25 -51.45 -15.01
C THR A 826 -41.76 -51.66 -14.85
N GLY A 827 -42.39 -51.00 -13.87
CA GLY A 827 -43.79 -51.24 -13.49
C GLY A 827 -44.02 -52.55 -12.70
N LEU A 828 -43.02 -53.43 -12.60
CA LEU A 828 -43.09 -54.74 -11.95
C LEU A 828 -42.34 -54.77 -10.62
N SER A 829 -42.71 -55.67 -9.72
CA SER A 829 -41.93 -55.92 -8.50
C SER A 829 -40.65 -56.72 -8.81
N PRO A 830 -39.57 -56.59 -8.00
CA PRO A 830 -38.37 -57.40 -8.17
C PRO A 830 -38.64 -58.91 -8.18
N VAL A 831 -39.59 -59.38 -7.37
CA VAL A 831 -39.96 -60.80 -7.28
C VAL A 831 -40.60 -61.29 -8.58
N GLU A 832 -41.47 -60.49 -9.19
CA GLU A 832 -42.07 -60.80 -10.49
C GLU A 832 -41.00 -60.84 -11.59
N LEU A 833 -40.05 -59.91 -11.55
CA LEU A 833 -38.99 -59.80 -12.54
C LEU A 833 -37.99 -60.99 -12.45
N ILE A 834 -37.63 -61.43 -11.24
CA ILE A 834 -36.83 -62.64 -11.00
C ILE A 834 -37.56 -63.86 -11.55
N ARG A 835 -38.86 -63.99 -11.24
CA ARG A 835 -39.69 -65.11 -11.71
C ARG A 835 -39.73 -65.15 -13.24
N MET A 836 -39.97 -64.01 -13.89
CA MET A 836 -39.94 -63.91 -15.36
C MET A 836 -38.58 -64.32 -15.93
N THR A 837 -37.47 -63.88 -15.30
CA THR A 837 -36.12 -64.21 -15.76
C THR A 837 -35.83 -65.71 -15.65
N ARG A 838 -36.26 -66.37 -14.54
CA ARG A 838 -36.16 -67.82 -14.38
C ARG A 838 -36.94 -68.59 -15.44
N LEU A 839 -38.16 -68.15 -15.74
CA LEU A 839 -39.01 -68.77 -16.76
C LEU A 839 -38.40 -68.67 -18.17
N LYS A 840 -37.89 -67.48 -18.55
CA LYS A 840 -37.18 -67.30 -19.83
C LYS A 840 -35.93 -68.16 -19.94
N ARG A 841 -35.15 -68.29 -18.86
CA ARG A 841 -33.97 -69.18 -18.85
C ARG A 841 -34.37 -70.65 -18.97
N ALA A 842 -35.46 -71.05 -18.33
CA ALA A 842 -35.97 -72.40 -18.40
C ALA A 842 -36.44 -72.76 -19.81
N GLU A 843 -37.11 -71.84 -20.53
CA GLU A 843 -37.47 -72.04 -21.93
C GLU A 843 -36.24 -72.35 -22.79
N LEU A 844 -35.15 -71.61 -22.59
CA LEU A 844 -33.90 -71.77 -23.35
C LEU A 844 -33.24 -73.13 -23.07
N LEU A 845 -33.23 -73.58 -21.80
CA LEU A 845 -32.71 -74.91 -21.42
C LEU A 845 -33.55 -76.06 -21.97
N LEU A 846 -34.88 -75.90 -21.99
CA LEU A 846 -35.79 -76.89 -22.58
C LEU A 846 -35.57 -77.02 -24.10
N GLN A 847 -35.31 -75.91 -24.79
CA GLN A 847 -35.02 -75.88 -26.23
C GLN A 847 -33.64 -76.46 -26.58
N GLN A 848 -32.65 -76.39 -25.68
CA GLN A 848 -31.32 -76.96 -25.91
C GLN A 848 -31.31 -78.50 -25.81
N GLY A 849 -32.23 -79.08 -25.03
CA GLY A 849 -32.35 -80.53 -24.84
C GLY A 849 -31.34 -81.10 -23.83
N GLY A 850 -31.51 -82.38 -23.45
CA GLY A 850 -30.58 -83.10 -22.57
C GLY A 850 -30.86 -83.09 -21.06
N LYS A 851 -31.96 -82.44 -20.61
CA LYS A 851 -32.40 -82.42 -19.21
C LYS A 851 -33.91 -82.59 -19.12
N THR A 852 -34.40 -83.25 -18.07
CA THR A 852 -35.84 -83.41 -17.79
C THR A 852 -36.48 -82.10 -17.30
N VAL A 853 -37.81 -81.97 -17.40
CA VAL A 853 -38.54 -80.77 -16.91
C VAL A 853 -38.25 -80.51 -15.42
N SER A 854 -38.11 -81.57 -14.62
CA SER A 854 -37.76 -81.47 -13.20
C SER A 854 -36.34 -80.95 -12.98
N GLU A 855 -35.36 -81.43 -13.76
CA GLU A 855 -33.98 -80.95 -13.67
C GLU A 855 -33.86 -79.47 -14.07
N VAL A 856 -34.55 -79.06 -15.15
CA VAL A 856 -34.58 -77.65 -15.57
C VAL A 856 -35.23 -76.77 -14.49
N ALA A 857 -36.32 -77.23 -13.86
CA ALA A 857 -37.00 -76.49 -12.80
C ALA A 857 -36.07 -76.20 -11.60
N TYR A 858 -35.29 -77.19 -11.17
CA TYR A 858 -34.33 -77.01 -10.08
C TYR A 858 -33.13 -76.15 -10.51
N GLU A 859 -32.64 -76.33 -11.75
CA GLU A 859 -31.50 -75.57 -12.27
C GLU A 859 -31.78 -74.08 -12.43
N VAL A 860 -33.02 -73.70 -12.74
CA VAL A 860 -33.43 -72.28 -12.78
C VAL A 860 -33.93 -71.78 -11.42
N GLY A 861 -33.78 -72.55 -10.35
CA GLY A 861 -34.01 -72.11 -8.97
C GLY A 861 -35.46 -72.10 -8.51
N PHE A 862 -36.33 -72.95 -9.05
CA PHE A 862 -37.67 -73.18 -8.47
C PHE A 862 -37.62 -74.23 -7.35
N SER A 863 -38.37 -74.00 -6.28
CA SER A 863 -38.43 -74.90 -5.11
C SER A 863 -39.16 -76.22 -5.38
N SER A 864 -40.02 -76.28 -6.40
CA SER A 864 -40.66 -77.52 -6.85
C SER A 864 -40.99 -77.52 -8.36
N PRO A 865 -40.90 -78.67 -9.05
CA PRO A 865 -41.30 -78.81 -10.46
C PRO A 865 -42.78 -78.51 -10.72
N SER A 866 -43.65 -78.79 -9.75
CA SER A 866 -45.09 -78.49 -9.84
C SER A 866 -45.36 -76.98 -9.84
N TYR A 867 -44.67 -76.22 -8.98
CA TYR A 867 -44.77 -74.76 -8.96
C TYR A 867 -44.19 -74.11 -10.22
N PHE A 868 -43.04 -74.62 -10.68
CA PHE A 868 -42.46 -74.22 -11.96
C PHE A 868 -43.43 -74.40 -13.13
N SER A 869 -44.04 -75.58 -13.25
CA SER A 869 -44.96 -75.89 -14.35
C SER A 869 -46.23 -75.02 -14.35
N LYS A 870 -46.69 -74.59 -13.17
CA LYS A 870 -47.79 -73.62 -13.03
C LYS A 870 -47.35 -72.24 -13.53
N CYS A 871 -46.26 -71.69 -12.98
CA CYS A 871 -45.75 -70.39 -13.37
C CYS A 871 -45.36 -70.30 -14.86
N PHE A 872 -44.81 -71.38 -15.41
CA PHE A 872 -44.45 -71.46 -16.83
C PHE A 872 -45.69 -71.40 -17.73
N ARG A 873 -46.77 -72.09 -17.33
CA ARG A 873 -48.05 -72.06 -18.05
C ARG A 873 -48.74 -70.71 -17.94
N ASP A 874 -48.73 -70.10 -16.76
CA ASP A 874 -49.32 -68.77 -16.54
C ASP A 874 -48.60 -67.69 -17.37
N TYR A 875 -47.29 -67.87 -17.62
CA TYR A 875 -46.49 -66.90 -18.38
C TYR A 875 -46.44 -67.15 -19.89
N PHE A 876 -46.25 -68.40 -20.34
CA PHE A 876 -46.09 -68.76 -21.76
C PHE A 876 -47.35 -69.35 -22.41
N GLY A 877 -48.44 -69.55 -21.65
CA GLY A 877 -49.69 -70.13 -22.13
C GLY A 877 -49.63 -71.64 -22.47
N CYS A 878 -48.48 -72.30 -22.28
CA CYS A 878 -48.26 -73.71 -22.64
C CYS A 878 -47.49 -74.48 -21.55
N SER A 879 -47.47 -75.82 -21.66
CA SER A 879 -46.73 -76.65 -20.69
C SER A 879 -45.23 -76.71 -21.02
N PRO A 880 -44.33 -76.81 -20.02
CA PRO A 880 -42.88 -76.87 -20.26
C PRO A 880 -42.44 -77.99 -21.23
N GLY A 881 -43.10 -79.15 -21.18
CA GLY A 881 -42.77 -80.30 -22.02
C GLY A 881 -43.01 -80.05 -23.52
N THR A 882 -43.90 -79.11 -23.86
CA THR A 882 -44.20 -78.75 -25.26
C THR A 882 -43.03 -78.02 -25.94
N LYS A 883 -42.11 -77.44 -25.17
CA LYS A 883 -40.94 -76.69 -25.65
C LYS A 883 -39.63 -77.51 -25.64
N MET A 884 -39.70 -78.80 -25.28
CA MET A 884 -38.53 -79.68 -25.30
C MET A 884 -38.12 -80.05 -26.73
N ARG A 885 -36.81 -79.98 -27.02
CA ARG A 885 -36.26 -80.50 -28.28
C ARG A 885 -36.44 -82.03 -28.31
N PRO A 886 -37.01 -82.63 -29.38
CA PRO A 886 -37.11 -84.08 -29.48
C PRO A 886 -35.69 -84.68 -29.53
N SER A 887 -35.47 -85.73 -28.72
CA SER A 887 -34.19 -86.45 -28.58
C SER A 887 -33.73 -87.10 -29.87
#